data_AF-A0A819HBV3-F1
#
_entry.id   AF-A0A819HBV3-F1
#
_cell.length_a   1.000
_cell.length_b   1.000
_cell.length_c   1.000
_cell.angle_alpha   90.00
_cell.angle_beta   90.00
_cell.angle_gamma   90.00
#
_symmetry.space_group_name_H-M   'P 1'
#
loop_
_entity.id
_entity.type
_entity.pdbx_description
1 polymer ?
#
loop_
_entity_poly.entity_id
_entity_poly.type
_entity_poly.pdbx_seq_one_letter_code
_entity_poly.pdbx_strand_id
1 'polypeptide(L)'
;MSDEHNLPLPSLPTMVNDRNEGNNNVYNESKDSNEEQETKLATVKMLLETIGQTVTVAFPLRSPISELITHFAKELRMPENILQITFKEKVLDNQLTLSEIEVEPNTTVSMELHSKDPLNEPLRPYKPRQDISMPDVITVRIDEDQNMSRDVVVEIERNNFRKPYLGGVRHRMTGKEYHHASAQTLPPQRPDKGIIRYCRDTQTIQSRHRVIQTTNEQSTQMSKPGYYISPENDRLLTPKRYQTAEERFEILNKKAIIIQKYFRRWLAKRDVNTLREAFQQRIQYELEEKQRQLDERQRRYQHDLDRRLHPRTKDDFDVLYAALEKWREEEIAKINATKQGAARKAALALLVDEETELLATIDRYKTEAQKYNKEVNIQRFLERIAQPKRWKYKDGSTTEMDTPYSIRARELMQIYNTITMKFLTLDERLDILLTLKHTVKEHDSRLTQEIIQLIDREADLLMRGIKEENLSGLRQRISTLFLQYIKTPTFNPGVVRHLKVPQDPVVATEQKTLYCRSCQKYYPSTEFSVSSTNAKVGKCRQCLRLENIANKRTDQTKFKFLFKKIEKDECDYNDGARCIFFLTTNDIEYMFKNIWDSHSALSEESDVYSLTFVRWNRREEFSPWNCILLTLQEAIAHLKLEDVEGSYSEPFRKKIRYKHAISRSHFVKLVEHVNNNQEQQQANTSKDMTITAIKIGRQRGTPTAMTNTSA
;
A
#
# COMPACT_ATOMS: atom_id res chain seq x y z
N MET A 1 24.42 -37.81 33.98
CA MET A 1 24.56 -38.37 32.63
C MET A 1 23.66 -37.54 31.74
N SER A 2 24.29 -36.57 31.10
CA SER A 2 23.71 -35.47 30.38
C SER A 2 24.23 -35.60 28.95
N ASP A 3 23.37 -36.01 28.03
CA ASP A 3 23.67 -36.00 26.59
C ASP A 3 22.51 -35.30 25.88
N GLU A 4 22.69 -34.00 25.67
CA GLU A 4 21.92 -33.17 24.76
C GLU A 4 22.47 -33.37 23.34
N HIS A 5 21.65 -33.90 22.43
CA HIS A 5 21.94 -33.85 20.99
C HIS A 5 21.37 -32.56 20.39
N ASN A 6 22.24 -31.55 20.27
CA ASN A 6 22.07 -30.38 19.41
C ASN A 6 22.23 -30.79 17.94
N LEU A 7 21.20 -30.54 17.13
CA LEU A 7 21.26 -30.61 15.65
C LEU A 7 21.61 -29.22 15.09
N PRO A 8 22.64 -29.08 14.23
CA PRO A 8 22.99 -27.80 13.62
C PRO A 8 22.17 -27.52 12.34
N LEU A 9 21.81 -26.24 12.17
CA LEU A 9 21.22 -25.67 10.95
C LEU A 9 22.22 -25.69 9.78
N PRO A 10 21.79 -25.89 8.52
CA PRO A 10 22.68 -25.90 7.37
C PRO A 10 23.10 -24.47 6.95
N SER A 11 24.40 -24.27 6.81
CA SER A 11 25.05 -23.05 6.32
C SER A 11 25.10 -22.99 4.79
N LEU A 12 24.99 -21.77 4.26
CA LEU A 12 25.13 -21.40 2.85
C LEU A 12 26.58 -21.62 2.36
N PRO A 13 26.80 -22.02 1.10
CA PRO A 13 28.15 -22.27 0.58
C PRO A 13 28.86 -20.97 0.18
N THR A 14 29.99 -20.72 0.85
CA THR A 14 30.98 -19.69 0.50
C THR A 14 31.91 -20.24 -0.58
N MET A 15 31.92 -19.63 -1.76
CA MET A 15 32.85 -19.94 -2.85
C MET A 15 34.24 -19.36 -2.54
N VAL A 16 35.24 -20.24 -2.66
CA VAL A 16 36.67 -19.98 -2.58
C VAL A 16 37.10 -19.18 -3.82
N ASN A 17 37.83 -18.08 -3.60
CA ASN A 17 38.52 -17.33 -4.64
C ASN A 17 39.93 -17.91 -4.83
N ASP A 18 40.17 -18.58 -5.96
CA ASP A 18 41.52 -18.78 -6.47
C ASP A 18 41.93 -17.56 -7.31
N ARG A 19 43.04 -16.95 -6.88
CA ARG A 19 43.80 -15.95 -7.62
C ARG A 19 44.59 -16.64 -8.73
N ASN A 20 44.57 -16.08 -9.92
CA ASN A 20 45.75 -16.11 -10.78
C ASN A 20 45.87 -14.80 -11.56
N GLU A 21 47.05 -14.22 -11.44
CA GLU A 21 47.52 -12.97 -12.01
C GLU A 21 47.80 -13.10 -13.51
N GLY A 22 47.72 -12.00 -14.26
CA GLY A 22 48.16 -11.95 -15.65
C GLY A 22 47.90 -10.64 -16.38
N ASN A 23 48.82 -9.68 -16.20
CA ASN A 23 49.22 -8.62 -17.14
C ASN A 23 48.17 -7.59 -17.64
N ASN A 24 48.17 -6.43 -16.99
CA ASN A 24 47.78 -5.16 -17.59
C ASN A 24 48.98 -4.55 -18.35
N ASN A 25 48.86 -4.39 -19.66
CA ASN A 25 49.68 -3.46 -20.43
C ASN A 25 48.87 -2.20 -20.74
N VAL A 26 49.43 -1.10 -20.23
CA VAL A 26 49.30 0.31 -20.55
C VAL A 26 48.87 0.60 -21.99
N TYR A 27 47.83 1.44 -22.15
CA TYR A 27 47.84 2.59 -23.07
C TYR A 27 46.95 3.69 -22.48
N ASN A 28 47.61 4.71 -21.92
CA ASN A 28 47.07 6.05 -21.77
C ASN A 28 47.20 6.73 -23.12
N GLU A 29 46.11 7.29 -23.66
CA GLU A 29 46.20 8.46 -24.52
C GLU A 29 45.22 9.53 -24.04
N SER A 30 45.82 10.71 -23.89
CA SER A 30 45.34 11.96 -23.33
C SER A 30 44.32 12.63 -24.24
N LYS A 31 43.31 13.24 -23.60
CA LYS A 31 42.45 14.25 -24.21
C LYS A 31 43.23 15.55 -24.32
N ASP A 32 43.48 16.01 -25.55
CA ASP A 32 43.80 17.40 -25.80
C ASP A 32 42.54 18.17 -26.22
N SER A 33 42.39 19.31 -25.56
CA SER A 33 41.43 20.40 -25.77
C SER A 33 41.66 21.06 -27.13
N ASN A 34 40.62 21.12 -27.97
CA ASN A 34 40.62 22.01 -29.13
C ASN A 34 39.70 23.21 -28.88
N GLU A 35 40.33 24.35 -28.69
CA GLU A 35 39.78 25.68 -28.94
C GLU A 35 39.47 25.85 -30.43
N GLU A 36 38.31 26.42 -30.75
CA GLU A 36 37.91 26.78 -32.11
C GLU A 36 38.80 27.92 -32.64
N GLN A 37 39.68 27.62 -33.59
CA GLN A 37 40.34 28.63 -34.42
C GLN A 37 39.68 28.65 -35.81
N GLU A 38 39.02 29.76 -36.15
CA GLU A 38 38.42 30.00 -37.47
C GLU A 38 39.44 29.77 -38.60
N THR A 39 39.17 28.79 -39.46
CA THR A 39 40.00 28.46 -40.61
C THR A 39 39.77 29.48 -41.74
N LYS A 40 40.76 30.34 -42.00
CA LYS A 40 40.73 31.28 -43.13
C LYS A 40 40.79 30.50 -44.46
N LEU A 41 39.87 30.78 -45.39
CA LEU A 41 39.69 30.09 -46.66
C LEU A 41 40.06 31.00 -47.85
N ALA A 42 40.56 30.42 -48.94
CA ALA A 42 40.73 31.07 -50.24
C ALA A 42 39.92 30.30 -51.30
N THR A 43 39.44 31.01 -52.33
CA THR A 43 38.66 30.38 -53.41
C THR A 43 39.55 30.07 -54.60
N VAL A 44 39.81 28.79 -54.86
CA VAL A 44 40.68 28.35 -55.95
C VAL A 44 39.81 28.00 -57.16
N LYS A 45 40.04 28.70 -58.28
CA LYS A 45 39.46 28.38 -59.59
C LYS A 45 40.45 27.51 -60.36
N MET A 46 40.19 26.21 -60.43
CA MET A 46 41.00 25.26 -61.18
C MET A 46 40.55 25.18 -62.63
N LEU A 47 41.45 25.47 -63.56
CA LEU A 47 41.29 25.32 -65.00
C LEU A 47 41.80 23.93 -65.41
N LEU A 48 40.92 23.07 -65.92
CA LEU A 48 41.30 21.79 -66.51
C LEU A 48 41.58 22.02 -68.00
N GLU A 49 42.85 22.25 -68.35
CA GLU A 49 43.26 22.79 -69.65
C GLU A 49 42.86 21.90 -70.84
N THR A 50 42.96 20.57 -70.70
CA THR A 50 42.64 19.63 -71.79
C THR A 50 41.13 19.48 -72.07
N ILE A 51 40.26 19.96 -71.16
CA ILE A 51 38.79 19.84 -71.25
C ILE A 51 38.13 21.23 -71.35
N GLY A 52 38.85 22.31 -71.03
CA GLY A 52 38.31 23.68 -71.01
C GLY A 52 37.30 23.94 -69.89
N GLN A 53 37.32 23.14 -68.80
CA GLN A 53 36.39 23.26 -67.68
C GLN A 53 37.02 24.00 -66.49
N THR A 54 36.29 24.97 -65.92
CA THR A 54 36.64 25.66 -64.68
C THR A 54 35.88 25.08 -63.49
N VAL A 55 36.58 24.65 -62.43
CA VAL A 55 36.00 24.18 -61.18
C VAL A 55 36.41 25.10 -60.03
N THR A 56 35.46 25.53 -59.21
CA THR A 56 35.72 26.44 -58.08
C THR A 56 35.60 25.68 -56.76
N VAL A 57 36.65 25.68 -55.95
CA VAL A 57 36.67 25.02 -54.63
C VAL A 57 37.20 26.01 -53.59
N ALA A 58 36.54 26.07 -52.43
CA ALA A 58 37.06 26.80 -51.28
C ALA A 58 38.09 25.92 -50.55
N PHE A 59 39.30 26.42 -50.34
CA PHE A 59 40.40 25.66 -49.76
C PHE A 59 41.09 26.44 -48.63
N PRO A 60 41.47 25.78 -47.51
CA PRO A 60 42.17 26.45 -46.42
C PRO A 60 43.53 26.98 -46.84
N LEU A 61 43.94 28.15 -46.34
CA LEU A 61 45.24 28.73 -46.74
C LEU A 61 46.44 27.92 -46.25
N ARG A 62 46.31 27.24 -45.10
CA ARG A 62 47.38 26.52 -44.41
C ARG A 62 47.47 25.03 -44.77
N SER A 63 46.55 24.51 -45.56
CA SER A 63 46.63 23.13 -46.05
C SER A 63 47.60 23.04 -47.23
N PRO A 64 48.40 21.96 -47.31
CA PRO A 64 49.34 21.76 -48.40
C PRO A 64 48.59 21.48 -49.71
N ILE A 65 49.21 21.85 -50.84
CA ILE A 65 48.64 21.61 -52.18
C ILE A 65 48.40 20.13 -52.47
N SER A 66 49.14 19.23 -51.83
CA SER A 66 48.87 17.78 -51.87
C SER A 66 47.43 17.43 -51.52
N GLU A 67 46.82 18.10 -50.52
CA GLU A 67 45.42 17.87 -50.18
C GLU A 67 44.48 18.33 -51.30
N LEU A 68 44.81 19.42 -51.99
CA LEU A 68 44.06 19.92 -53.15
C LEU A 68 44.17 18.92 -54.31
N ILE A 69 45.35 18.34 -54.53
CA ILE A 69 45.55 17.24 -55.50
C ILE A 69 44.72 16.01 -55.08
N THR A 70 44.71 15.62 -53.81
CA THR A 70 43.91 14.47 -53.32
C THR A 70 42.42 14.69 -53.52
N HIS A 71 41.94 15.92 -53.33
CA HIS A 71 40.54 16.30 -53.55
C HIS A 71 40.17 16.11 -55.03
N PHE A 72 40.95 16.67 -55.95
CA PHE A 72 40.69 16.51 -57.38
C PHE A 72 40.96 15.08 -57.88
N ALA A 73 41.89 14.34 -57.30
CA ALA A 73 42.13 12.92 -57.60
C ALA A 73 40.87 12.08 -57.30
N LYS A 74 40.23 12.33 -56.14
CA LYS A 74 38.98 11.67 -55.76
C LYS A 74 37.82 12.05 -56.68
N GLU A 75 37.67 13.35 -56.96
CA GLU A 75 36.57 13.86 -57.77
C GLU A 75 36.68 13.41 -59.24
N LEU A 76 37.87 13.47 -59.82
CA LEU A 76 38.15 13.02 -61.19
C LEU A 76 38.31 11.49 -61.29
N ARG A 77 38.41 10.79 -60.16
CA ARG A 77 38.69 9.34 -60.04
C ARG A 77 39.98 8.94 -60.77
N MET A 78 41.05 9.65 -60.48
CA MET A 78 42.38 9.43 -61.04
C MET A 78 43.41 9.36 -59.91
N PRO A 79 44.53 8.65 -60.06
CA PRO A 79 45.54 8.56 -59.03
C PRO A 79 46.26 9.91 -58.83
N GLU A 80 46.56 10.24 -57.57
CA GLU A 80 47.18 11.51 -57.16
C GLU A 80 48.52 11.77 -57.85
N ASN A 81 49.28 10.71 -58.13
CA ASN A 81 50.63 10.79 -58.69
C ASN A 81 50.70 11.37 -60.12
N ILE A 82 49.58 11.28 -60.86
CA ILE A 82 49.47 11.66 -62.28
C ILE A 82 48.97 13.10 -62.42
N LEU A 83 48.35 13.66 -61.39
CA LEU A 83 47.90 15.05 -61.37
C LEU A 83 49.03 15.99 -60.99
N GLN A 84 49.07 17.16 -61.63
CA GLN A 84 50.04 18.20 -61.34
C GLN A 84 49.37 19.58 -61.52
N ILE A 85 49.71 20.52 -60.65
CA ILE A 85 49.10 21.86 -60.63
C ILE A 85 50.15 22.90 -61.00
N THR A 86 49.80 23.81 -61.90
CA THR A 86 50.59 24.98 -62.30
C THR A 86 49.91 26.27 -61.85
N PHE A 87 50.73 27.22 -61.40
CA PHE A 87 50.29 28.57 -61.07
C PHE A 87 51.31 29.60 -61.56
N LYS A 88 50.86 30.61 -62.31
CA LYS A 88 51.71 31.61 -62.98
C LYS A 88 52.87 30.96 -63.76
N GLU A 89 52.57 29.92 -64.55
CA GLU A 89 53.53 29.16 -65.37
C GLU A 89 54.62 28.38 -64.58
N LYS A 90 54.49 28.27 -63.25
CA LYS A 90 55.36 27.44 -62.40
C LYS A 90 54.61 26.22 -61.88
N VAL A 91 55.25 25.06 -61.95
CA VAL A 91 54.79 23.83 -61.29
C VAL A 91 54.89 24.00 -59.78
N LEU A 92 53.80 23.73 -59.07
CA LEU A 92 53.76 23.80 -57.60
C LEU A 92 54.24 22.49 -56.98
N ASP A 93 55.02 22.60 -55.91
CA ASP A 93 55.42 21.47 -55.08
C ASP A 93 54.30 21.08 -54.09
N ASN A 94 54.17 19.78 -53.81
CA ASN A 94 53.07 19.18 -53.07
C ASN A 94 53.02 19.62 -51.59
N GLN A 95 54.14 20.10 -51.05
CA GLN A 95 54.28 20.54 -49.65
C GLN A 95 54.04 22.04 -49.44
N LEU A 96 53.99 22.82 -50.52
CA LEU A 96 53.72 24.26 -50.41
C LEU A 96 52.27 24.50 -49.99
N THR A 97 52.06 25.54 -49.21
CA THR A 97 50.72 26.02 -48.81
C THR A 97 50.28 27.20 -49.67
N LEU A 98 48.97 27.45 -49.77
CA LEU A 98 48.46 28.59 -50.55
C LEU A 98 48.96 29.94 -49.99
N SER A 99 49.19 30.04 -48.67
CA SER A 99 49.79 31.23 -48.06
C SER A 99 51.21 31.55 -48.54
N GLU A 100 52.00 30.52 -48.86
CA GLU A 100 53.40 30.68 -49.30
C GLU A 100 53.51 31.06 -50.78
N ILE A 101 52.42 30.94 -51.53
CA ILE A 101 52.32 31.28 -52.96
C ILE A 101 51.71 32.69 -53.16
N GLU A 102 51.73 33.50 -52.09
CA GLU A 102 51.21 34.88 -52.04
C GLU A 102 49.69 34.99 -52.30
N VAL A 103 48.91 33.97 -51.91
CA VAL A 103 47.44 34.03 -51.98
C VAL A 103 46.86 34.62 -50.70
N GLU A 104 46.19 35.77 -50.81
CA GLU A 104 45.53 36.43 -49.67
C GLU A 104 44.19 35.76 -49.30
N PRO A 105 43.77 35.79 -48.02
CA PRO A 105 42.52 35.19 -47.57
C PRO A 105 41.30 35.79 -48.25
N ASN A 106 40.31 34.96 -48.58
CA ASN A 106 39.08 35.30 -49.32
C ASN A 106 39.29 35.82 -50.75
N THR A 107 40.49 35.74 -51.33
CA THR A 107 40.71 36.06 -52.74
C THR A 107 40.40 34.87 -53.65
N THR A 108 40.08 35.17 -54.92
CA THR A 108 39.91 34.16 -55.97
C THR A 108 41.20 34.02 -56.76
N VAL A 109 41.79 32.82 -56.78
CA VAL A 109 43.03 32.55 -57.51
C VAL A 109 42.80 31.50 -58.59
N SER A 110 43.25 31.77 -59.82
CA SER A 110 43.17 30.83 -60.94
C SER A 110 44.44 29.98 -61.03
N MET A 111 44.28 28.67 -61.00
CA MET A 111 45.34 27.67 -61.12
C MET A 111 44.98 26.67 -62.22
N GLU A 112 45.97 26.06 -62.84
CA GLU A 112 45.79 25.09 -63.92
C GLU A 112 46.10 23.68 -63.41
N LEU A 113 45.26 22.71 -63.77
CA LEU A 113 45.45 21.30 -63.46
C LEU A 113 45.77 20.54 -64.76
N HIS A 114 46.90 19.83 -64.78
CA HIS A 114 47.31 19.00 -65.90
C HIS A 114 47.58 17.55 -65.47
N SER A 115 47.44 16.65 -66.45
CA SER A 115 47.89 15.26 -66.31
C SER A 115 49.36 15.17 -66.75
N LYS A 116 50.20 14.49 -65.97
CA LYS A 116 51.60 14.22 -66.33
C LYS A 116 51.73 13.31 -67.56
N ASP A 117 50.72 12.47 -67.83
CA ASP A 117 50.66 11.56 -68.98
C ASP A 117 49.38 11.78 -69.80
N PRO A 118 49.32 12.87 -70.60
CA PRO A 118 48.09 13.25 -71.31
C PRO A 118 47.72 12.30 -72.47
N LEU A 119 48.66 11.50 -72.98
CA LEU A 119 48.43 10.55 -74.08
C LEU A 119 47.72 9.27 -73.63
N ASN A 120 48.05 8.76 -72.45
CA ASN A 120 47.49 7.50 -71.93
C ASN A 120 46.36 7.74 -70.92
N GLU A 121 46.44 8.79 -70.11
CA GLU A 121 45.43 9.16 -69.11
C GLU A 121 45.08 10.65 -69.19
N PRO A 122 44.25 11.07 -70.16
CA PRO A 122 43.75 12.44 -70.22
C PRO A 122 42.82 12.72 -69.02
N LEU A 123 42.80 13.98 -68.57
CA LEU A 123 41.91 14.42 -67.49
C LEU A 123 40.47 14.01 -67.80
N ARG A 124 39.76 13.49 -66.79
CA ARG A 124 38.33 13.16 -66.88
C ARG A 124 37.47 14.41 -66.61
N PRO A 125 36.28 14.54 -67.23
CA PRO A 125 35.42 15.70 -66.99
C PRO A 125 34.88 15.70 -65.56
N TYR A 126 34.90 16.86 -64.91
CA TYR A 126 34.36 17.04 -63.55
C TYR A 126 32.82 16.97 -63.60
N LYS A 127 32.22 16.06 -62.82
CA LYS A 127 30.77 15.90 -62.70
C LYS A 127 30.35 16.13 -61.24
N PRO A 128 29.83 17.31 -60.86
CA PRO A 128 29.32 17.50 -59.50
C PRO A 128 28.20 16.50 -59.22
N ARG A 129 28.21 15.85 -58.05
CA ARG A 129 27.11 14.98 -57.62
C ARG A 129 25.86 15.85 -57.49
N GLN A 130 24.83 15.58 -58.30
CA GLN A 130 23.53 16.21 -58.12
C GLN A 130 22.97 15.75 -56.77
N ASP A 131 22.92 16.66 -55.81
CA ASP A 131 22.19 16.44 -54.57
C ASP A 131 20.70 16.23 -54.89
N ILE A 132 20.16 15.14 -54.37
CA ILE A 132 18.73 14.85 -54.40
C ILE A 132 18.05 15.92 -53.55
N SER A 133 17.33 16.85 -54.16
CA SER A 133 16.62 17.92 -53.46
C SER A 133 15.44 17.34 -52.68
N MET A 134 15.60 17.16 -51.36
CA MET A 134 14.49 17.11 -50.42
C MET A 134 14.41 18.45 -49.67
N PRO A 135 13.21 19.00 -49.44
CA PRO A 135 13.04 20.25 -48.71
C PRO A 135 13.38 20.09 -47.23
N ASP A 136 13.99 21.12 -46.62
CA ASP A 136 14.39 21.10 -45.20
C ASP A 136 13.21 21.21 -44.22
N VAL A 137 12.02 21.52 -44.74
CA VAL A 137 10.80 21.70 -43.95
C VAL A 137 9.64 21.05 -44.68
N ILE A 138 8.86 20.23 -43.98
CA ILE A 138 7.62 19.64 -44.49
C ILE A 138 6.49 19.96 -43.53
N THR A 139 5.34 20.38 -44.05
CA THR A 139 4.11 20.53 -43.27
C THR A 139 3.35 19.21 -43.23
N VAL A 140 3.23 18.62 -42.06
CA VAL A 140 2.51 17.36 -41.82
C VAL A 140 1.18 17.65 -41.16
N ARG A 141 0.08 17.24 -41.80
CA ARG A 141 -1.29 17.38 -41.29
C ARG A 141 -1.60 16.21 -40.36
N ILE A 142 -1.86 16.49 -39.09
CA ILE A 142 -2.17 15.51 -38.05
C ILE A 142 -3.65 15.65 -37.69
N ASP A 143 -4.42 14.58 -37.87
CA ASP A 143 -5.83 14.54 -37.46
C ASP A 143 -5.92 14.18 -35.97
N GLU A 144 -6.56 15.05 -35.18
CA GLU A 144 -6.93 14.74 -33.78
C GLU A 144 -8.40 14.29 -33.73
N ASP A 145 -8.76 13.49 -32.70
CA ASP A 145 -10.13 13.03 -32.50
C ASP A 145 -11.08 14.24 -32.33
N GLN A 146 -12.18 14.24 -33.10
CA GLN A 146 -13.18 15.33 -33.28
C GLN A 146 -12.91 16.34 -34.41
N ASN A 147 -12.61 15.86 -35.63
CA ASN A 147 -12.71 16.61 -36.89
C ASN A 147 -11.86 17.90 -36.98
N MET A 148 -10.81 18.02 -36.17
CA MET A 148 -9.83 19.10 -36.25
C MET A 148 -8.48 18.54 -36.69
N SER A 149 -7.98 19.03 -37.83
CA SER A 149 -6.64 18.72 -38.35
C SER A 149 -5.66 19.84 -38.00
N ARG A 150 -4.48 19.51 -37.46
CA ARG A 150 -3.39 20.44 -37.17
C ARG A 150 -2.24 20.25 -38.15
N ASP A 151 -1.86 21.31 -38.87
CA ASP A 151 -0.64 21.30 -39.68
C ASP A 151 0.57 21.59 -38.78
N VAL A 152 1.48 20.63 -38.68
CA VAL A 152 2.73 20.72 -37.92
C VAL A 152 3.88 20.87 -38.91
N VAL A 153 4.62 21.99 -38.78
CA VAL A 153 5.84 22.24 -39.52
C VAL A 153 6.94 21.38 -38.90
N VAL A 154 7.46 20.42 -39.65
CA VAL A 154 8.55 19.52 -39.23
C VAL A 154 9.82 19.94 -39.94
N GLU A 155 10.82 20.35 -39.17
CA GLU A 155 12.18 20.59 -39.64
C GLU A 155 12.90 19.24 -39.82
N ILE A 156 13.46 19.00 -41.00
CA ILE A 156 14.22 17.79 -41.29
C ILE A 156 15.69 18.04 -41.01
N GLU A 157 16.19 17.53 -39.88
CA GLU A 157 17.62 17.52 -39.61
C GLU A 157 18.35 16.48 -40.48
N ARG A 158 19.26 16.94 -41.35
CA ARG A 158 20.12 16.08 -42.18
C ARG A 158 21.36 15.65 -41.40
N ASN A 159 21.23 14.62 -40.57
CA ASN A 159 22.42 14.04 -39.93
C ASN A 159 23.17 13.12 -40.90
N ASN A 160 24.29 13.60 -41.45
CA ASN A 160 25.23 12.83 -42.29
C ASN A 160 26.08 11.83 -41.49
N PHE A 161 25.49 11.13 -40.51
CA PHE A 161 26.22 10.13 -39.75
C PHE A 161 26.23 8.77 -40.48
N ARG A 162 27.38 8.11 -40.46
CA ARG A 162 27.52 6.75 -40.99
C ARG A 162 26.91 5.76 -40.00
N LYS A 163 25.90 5.00 -40.42
CA LYS A 163 25.21 4.03 -39.55
C LYS A 163 26.19 2.94 -39.05
N PRO A 164 26.19 2.61 -37.75
CA PRO A 164 27.00 1.51 -37.22
C PRO A 164 26.44 0.17 -37.71
N TYR A 165 27.31 -0.72 -38.20
CA TYR A 165 26.92 -2.03 -38.69
C TYR A 165 26.65 -3.00 -37.53
N LEU A 166 25.40 -3.08 -37.08
CA LEU A 166 24.94 -3.98 -36.00
C LEU A 166 24.28 -5.26 -36.54
N GLY A 167 24.51 -5.59 -37.81
CA GLY A 167 23.83 -6.67 -38.53
C GLY A 167 22.68 -6.18 -39.42
N GLY A 168 22.24 -7.04 -40.33
CA GLY A 168 21.23 -6.72 -41.32
C GLY A 168 21.07 -7.80 -42.40
N VAL A 169 20.18 -7.57 -43.35
CA VAL A 169 19.95 -8.44 -44.51
C VAL A 169 20.32 -7.73 -45.80
N ARG A 170 21.06 -8.42 -46.67
CA ARG A 170 21.46 -7.89 -47.98
C ARG A 170 20.61 -8.52 -49.07
N HIS A 171 19.96 -7.69 -49.87
CA HIS A 171 19.19 -8.18 -51.00
C HIS A 171 20.13 -8.65 -52.12
N ARG A 172 20.07 -9.94 -52.47
CA ARG A 172 21.03 -10.59 -53.39
C ARG A 172 21.10 -9.97 -54.78
N MET A 173 19.96 -9.55 -55.35
CA MET A 173 19.91 -9.05 -56.73
C MET A 173 20.18 -7.56 -56.86
N THR A 174 19.86 -6.76 -55.84
CA THR A 174 20.01 -5.29 -55.89
C THR A 174 21.21 -4.80 -55.10
N GLY A 175 21.86 -5.69 -54.33
CA GLY A 175 22.99 -5.36 -53.47
C GLY A 175 22.65 -4.48 -52.28
N LYS A 176 21.40 -4.02 -52.12
CA LYS A 176 20.99 -3.11 -51.03
C LYS A 176 21.05 -3.80 -49.67
N GLU A 177 21.67 -3.13 -48.72
CA GLU A 177 21.83 -3.58 -47.33
C GLU A 177 20.75 -2.93 -46.46
N TYR A 178 20.00 -3.74 -45.73
CA TYR A 178 19.00 -3.30 -44.76
C TYR A 178 19.54 -3.54 -43.35
N HIS A 179 19.89 -2.48 -42.62
CA HIS A 179 20.30 -2.55 -41.22
C HIS A 179 19.10 -2.66 -40.28
N HIS A 180 19.30 -3.26 -39.10
CA HIS A 180 18.28 -3.33 -38.05
C HIS A 180 17.76 -1.94 -37.65
N ALA A 181 16.48 -1.86 -37.25
CA ALA A 181 15.82 -0.60 -36.88
C ALA A 181 16.58 0.18 -35.77
N SER A 182 17.22 -0.53 -34.85
CA SER A 182 18.05 0.05 -33.78
C SER A 182 19.29 0.81 -34.27
N ALA A 183 19.76 0.56 -35.51
CA ALA A 183 20.88 1.27 -36.11
C ALA A 183 20.44 2.49 -36.93
N GLN A 184 19.12 2.75 -37.05
CA GLN A 184 18.60 3.81 -37.92
C GLN A 184 18.51 5.16 -37.23
N THR A 185 18.27 5.20 -35.92
CA THR A 185 18.17 6.43 -35.11
C THR A 185 19.07 6.34 -33.89
N LEU A 186 19.76 7.44 -33.55
CA LEU A 186 20.45 7.54 -32.27
C LEU A 186 19.39 7.53 -31.14
N PRO A 187 19.59 6.74 -30.07
CA PRO A 187 18.70 6.82 -28.92
C PRO A 187 18.79 8.22 -28.29
N PRO A 188 17.69 8.76 -27.75
CA PRO A 188 17.72 10.07 -27.10
C PRO A 188 18.74 10.06 -25.97
N GLN A 189 19.64 11.05 -25.96
CA GLN A 189 20.57 11.23 -24.86
C GLN A 189 19.77 11.49 -23.57
N ARG A 190 20.05 10.70 -22.53
CA ARG A 190 19.45 10.94 -21.23
C ARG A 190 20.09 12.21 -20.64
N PRO A 191 19.29 13.13 -20.06
CA PRO A 191 19.84 14.32 -19.42
C PRO A 191 20.79 13.88 -18.31
N ASP A 192 22.02 14.41 -18.35
CA ASP A 192 23.03 14.07 -17.37
C ASP A 192 22.60 14.62 -16.00
N LYS A 193 22.44 13.72 -15.03
CA LYS A 193 21.89 14.06 -13.71
C LYS A 193 22.94 14.61 -12.75
N GLY A 194 24.20 14.75 -13.18
CA GLY A 194 25.31 15.25 -12.36
C GLY A 194 25.68 14.35 -11.18
N ILE A 195 25.16 13.12 -11.13
CA ILE A 195 25.38 12.16 -10.05
C ILE A 195 26.05 10.93 -10.64
N ILE A 196 27.27 10.63 -10.18
CA ILE A 196 27.98 9.40 -10.51
C ILE A 196 27.19 8.22 -9.90
N ARG A 197 26.58 7.39 -10.75
CA ARG A 197 25.84 6.20 -10.33
C ARG A 197 26.65 4.95 -10.66
N TYR A 198 27.02 4.19 -9.63
CA TYR A 198 27.55 2.84 -9.80
C TYR A 198 26.36 1.87 -9.90
N CYS A 199 26.04 1.37 -11.10
CA CYS A 199 25.12 0.23 -11.24
C CYS A 199 25.95 -1.06 -11.40
N ARG A 200 25.64 -2.08 -10.59
CA ARG A 200 26.16 -3.44 -10.73
C ARG A 200 25.08 -4.33 -11.33
N ASP A 201 24.36 -3.82 -12.32
CA ASP A 201 23.25 -4.52 -12.96
C ASP A 201 23.84 -5.63 -13.85
N THR A 202 23.73 -6.87 -13.39
CA THR A 202 24.02 -8.04 -14.23
C THR A 202 22.72 -8.54 -14.84
N GLN A 203 22.66 -8.56 -16.17
CA GLN A 203 21.53 -9.17 -16.89
C GLN A 203 21.64 -10.69 -16.76
N THR A 204 20.69 -11.32 -16.06
CA THR A 204 20.56 -12.78 -16.02
C THR A 204 19.90 -13.26 -17.32
N ILE A 205 20.72 -13.52 -18.33
CA ILE A 205 20.25 -14.04 -19.62
C ILE A 205 20.29 -15.57 -19.60
N GLN A 206 19.22 -16.21 -20.09
CA GLN A 206 19.25 -17.65 -20.39
C GLN A 206 19.99 -17.89 -21.72
N SER A 207 21.30 -18.10 -21.66
CA SER A 207 22.10 -18.46 -22.83
C SER A 207 21.74 -19.87 -23.32
N ARG A 208 21.48 -20.01 -24.63
CA ARG A 208 21.32 -21.32 -25.29
C ARG A 208 22.41 -21.52 -26.31
N HIS A 209 23.09 -22.65 -26.25
CA HIS A 209 24.06 -23.04 -27.27
C HIS A 209 23.33 -23.48 -28.54
N ARG A 210 23.70 -22.90 -29.69
CA ARG A 210 23.28 -23.34 -31.02
C ARG A 210 24.52 -23.75 -31.80
N VAL A 211 24.55 -24.99 -32.25
CA VAL A 211 25.63 -25.52 -33.08
C VAL A 211 25.28 -25.29 -34.55
N ILE A 212 26.23 -24.80 -35.34
CA ILE A 212 26.13 -24.66 -36.79
C ILE A 212 27.15 -25.62 -37.40
N GLN A 213 26.71 -26.45 -38.34
CA GLN A 213 27.60 -27.36 -39.07
C GLN A 213 27.83 -26.80 -40.48
N THR A 214 29.10 -26.60 -40.86
CA THR A 214 29.49 -26.22 -42.22
C THR A 214 29.46 -27.43 -43.16
N THR A 215 29.40 -27.19 -44.47
CA THR A 215 29.51 -28.24 -45.49
C THR A 215 30.91 -28.87 -45.45
N ASN A 216 30.98 -30.20 -45.34
CA ASN A 216 32.22 -30.95 -45.52
C ASN A 216 32.20 -31.60 -46.90
N GLU A 217 33.25 -31.35 -47.70
CA GLU A 217 33.43 -31.96 -49.00
C GLU A 217 34.32 -33.20 -48.89
N GLN A 218 33.98 -34.26 -49.62
CA GLN A 218 34.78 -35.47 -49.73
C GLN A 218 34.85 -35.87 -51.20
N SER A 219 36.07 -36.07 -51.71
CA SER A 219 36.32 -36.55 -53.07
C SER A 219 36.83 -37.99 -53.05
N THR A 220 36.28 -38.85 -53.89
CA THR A 220 36.78 -40.20 -54.14
C THR A 220 37.32 -40.28 -55.56
N GLN A 221 38.48 -40.93 -55.73
CA GLN A 221 39.11 -41.10 -57.03
C GLN A 221 39.48 -42.58 -57.22
N MET A 222 39.10 -43.13 -58.37
CA MET A 222 39.29 -44.54 -58.68
C MET A 222 40.68 -44.76 -59.30
N SER A 223 41.34 -45.88 -58.97
CA SER A 223 42.54 -46.31 -59.68
C SER A 223 42.18 -46.68 -61.13
N LYS A 224 42.95 -46.19 -62.10
CA LYS A 224 42.79 -46.48 -63.53
C LYS A 224 44.14 -46.77 -64.18
N PRO A 225 44.19 -47.48 -65.32
CA PRO A 225 45.43 -47.67 -66.06
C PRO A 225 46.04 -46.30 -66.42
N GLY A 226 47.27 -46.03 -65.93
CA GLY A 226 47.96 -44.75 -66.09
C GLY A 226 47.82 -43.76 -64.91
N TYR A 227 46.99 -44.06 -63.90
CA TYR A 227 46.85 -43.23 -62.69
C TYR A 227 46.56 -44.08 -61.45
N TYR A 228 47.55 -44.17 -60.55
CA TYR A 228 47.51 -45.01 -59.35
C TYR A 228 47.29 -44.18 -58.08
N ILE A 229 46.39 -44.65 -57.21
CA ILE A 229 46.18 -44.13 -55.86
C ILE A 229 46.50 -45.23 -54.87
N SER A 230 47.25 -44.86 -53.82
CA SER A 230 47.64 -45.78 -52.75
C SER A 230 46.45 -46.13 -51.85
N PRO A 231 46.16 -47.44 -51.63
CA PRO A 231 45.13 -47.91 -50.70
C PRO A 231 45.63 -48.04 -49.26
N GLU A 232 46.83 -47.56 -48.92
CA GLU A 232 47.48 -47.81 -47.61
C GLU A 232 46.66 -47.32 -46.40
N ASN A 233 45.91 -46.22 -46.55
CA ASN A 233 45.05 -45.67 -45.49
C ASN A 233 43.61 -46.22 -45.52
N ASP A 234 43.28 -47.09 -46.48
CA ASP A 234 41.95 -47.65 -46.63
C ASP A 234 41.70 -48.76 -45.61
N ARG A 235 40.42 -48.95 -45.24
CA ARG A 235 40.00 -50.00 -44.31
C ARG A 235 39.08 -50.99 -45.00
N LEU A 236 39.46 -52.26 -45.00
CA LEU A 236 38.60 -53.35 -45.45
C LEU A 236 37.55 -53.64 -44.37
N LEU A 237 36.28 -53.45 -44.72
CA LEU A 237 35.13 -53.67 -43.82
C LEU A 237 34.28 -54.83 -44.35
N THR A 238 33.90 -55.75 -43.47
CA THR A 238 32.89 -56.77 -43.77
C THR A 238 31.49 -56.21 -43.55
N PRO A 239 30.56 -56.36 -44.52
CA PRO A 239 29.21 -55.83 -44.37
C PRO A 239 28.48 -56.55 -43.24
N LYS A 240 27.93 -55.76 -42.31
CA LYS A 240 27.00 -56.27 -41.28
C LYS A 240 25.59 -56.39 -41.88
N ARG A 241 24.68 -57.05 -41.14
CA ARG A 241 23.26 -57.13 -41.51
C ARG A 241 22.71 -55.72 -41.76
N TYR A 242 22.24 -55.48 -42.97
CA TYR A 242 21.57 -54.24 -43.35
C TYR A 242 20.17 -54.20 -42.72
N GLN A 243 19.81 -53.08 -42.11
CA GLN A 243 18.44 -52.83 -41.66
C GLN A 243 17.72 -52.04 -42.74
N THR A 244 16.61 -52.57 -43.24
CA THR A 244 15.77 -51.84 -44.18
C THR A 244 15.10 -50.64 -43.49
N ALA A 245 14.66 -49.66 -44.29
CA ALA A 245 13.97 -48.49 -43.77
C ALA A 245 12.69 -48.88 -43.00
N GLU A 246 11.96 -49.90 -43.47
CA GLU A 246 10.74 -50.42 -42.86
C GLU A 246 11.03 -51.10 -41.50
N GLU A 247 12.02 -52.01 -41.44
CA GLU A 247 12.43 -52.65 -40.18
C GLU A 247 12.86 -51.62 -39.12
N ARG A 248 13.61 -50.59 -39.54
CA ARG A 248 14.02 -49.48 -38.66
C ARG A 248 12.82 -48.67 -38.18
N PHE A 249 11.87 -48.36 -39.06
CA PHE A 249 10.65 -47.63 -38.69
C PHE A 249 9.80 -48.40 -37.68
N GLU A 250 9.64 -49.71 -37.86
CA GLU A 250 8.94 -50.56 -36.89
C GLU A 250 9.61 -50.55 -35.51
N ILE A 251 10.95 -50.64 -35.47
CA ILE A 251 11.70 -50.56 -34.21
C ILE A 251 11.45 -49.21 -33.54
N LEU A 252 11.53 -48.11 -34.29
CA LEU A 252 11.26 -46.77 -33.78
C LEU A 252 9.82 -46.64 -33.25
N ASN A 253 8.84 -47.17 -33.97
CA ASN A 253 7.44 -47.12 -33.55
C ASN A 253 7.21 -47.92 -32.25
N LYS A 254 7.76 -49.15 -32.17
CA LYS A 254 7.73 -49.96 -30.93
C LYS A 254 8.36 -49.22 -29.75
N LYS A 255 9.50 -48.55 -29.96
CA LYS A 255 10.16 -47.75 -28.90
C LYS A 255 9.38 -46.48 -28.55
N ALA A 256 8.79 -45.80 -29.53
CA ALA A 256 7.94 -44.63 -29.31
C ALA A 256 6.71 -44.98 -28.46
N ILE A 257 6.04 -46.10 -28.73
CA ILE A 257 4.91 -46.59 -27.93
C ILE A 257 5.33 -46.84 -26.47
N ILE A 258 6.51 -47.42 -26.25
CA ILE A 258 7.05 -47.63 -24.89
C ILE A 258 7.27 -46.29 -24.18
N ILE A 259 7.92 -45.32 -24.83
CA ILE A 259 8.16 -43.99 -24.27
C ILE A 259 6.82 -43.30 -23.96
N GLN A 260 5.87 -43.33 -24.89
CA GLN A 260 4.54 -42.75 -24.71
C GLN A 260 3.79 -43.39 -23.54
N LYS A 261 3.87 -44.72 -23.37
CA LYS A 261 3.28 -45.44 -22.23
C LYS A 261 3.86 -44.96 -20.89
N TYR A 262 5.18 -44.85 -20.79
CA TYR A 262 5.82 -44.35 -19.57
C TYR A 262 5.53 -42.87 -19.33
N PHE A 263 5.50 -42.04 -20.38
CA PHE A 263 5.19 -40.62 -20.29
C PHE A 263 3.75 -40.39 -19.82
N ARG A 264 2.76 -41.09 -20.38
CA ARG A 264 1.36 -41.05 -19.91
C ARG A 264 1.24 -41.48 -18.45
N ARG A 265 1.94 -42.55 -18.04
CA ARG A 265 2.01 -42.98 -16.63
C ARG A 265 2.61 -41.90 -15.73
N TRP A 266 3.67 -41.24 -16.17
CA TRP A 266 4.32 -40.17 -15.42
C TRP A 266 3.40 -38.95 -15.25
N LEU A 267 2.71 -38.53 -16.31
CA LEU A 267 1.69 -37.47 -16.24
C LEU A 267 0.58 -37.82 -15.23
N ALA A 268 -0.01 -39.01 -15.35
CA ALA A 268 -1.06 -39.45 -14.43
C ALA A 268 -0.57 -39.50 -12.97
N LYS A 269 0.67 -39.94 -12.73
CA LYS A 269 1.26 -39.90 -11.38
C LYS A 269 1.45 -38.49 -10.87
N ARG A 270 1.88 -37.55 -11.73
CA ARG A 270 2.04 -36.15 -11.35
C ARG A 270 0.70 -35.55 -10.96
N ASP A 271 -0.34 -35.79 -11.75
CA ASP A 271 -1.69 -35.27 -11.49
C ASP A 271 -2.25 -35.86 -10.17
N VAL A 272 -2.11 -37.17 -9.94
CA VAL A 272 -2.49 -37.80 -8.67
C VAL A 272 -1.71 -37.25 -7.48
N ASN A 273 -0.42 -36.97 -7.64
CA ASN A 273 0.37 -36.35 -6.58
C ASN A 273 -0.12 -34.94 -6.26
N THR A 274 -0.41 -34.11 -7.27
CA THR A 274 -0.98 -32.78 -7.05
C THR A 274 -2.33 -32.83 -6.34
N LEU A 275 -3.19 -33.79 -6.69
CA LEU A 275 -4.47 -34.01 -6.02
C LEU A 275 -4.29 -34.49 -4.58
N ARG A 276 -3.30 -35.35 -4.32
CA ARG A 276 -2.97 -35.84 -2.98
C ARG A 276 -2.45 -34.70 -2.10
N GLU A 277 -1.58 -33.85 -2.61
CA GLU A 277 -1.08 -32.66 -1.92
C GLU A 277 -2.25 -31.69 -1.60
N ALA A 278 -3.11 -31.41 -2.57
CA ALA A 278 -4.29 -30.57 -2.36
C ALA A 278 -5.26 -31.17 -1.31
N PHE A 279 -5.46 -32.49 -1.32
CA PHE A 279 -6.28 -33.18 -0.32
C PHE A 279 -5.66 -33.14 1.08
N GLN A 280 -4.34 -33.33 1.19
CA GLN A 280 -3.61 -33.23 2.46
C GLN A 280 -3.66 -31.80 3.01
N GLN A 281 -3.45 -30.79 2.17
CA GLN A 281 -3.57 -29.37 2.55
C GLN A 281 -4.98 -29.06 3.06
N ARG A 282 -6.02 -29.58 2.39
CA ARG A 282 -7.40 -29.41 2.84
C ARG A 282 -7.65 -30.05 4.21
N ILE A 283 -7.19 -31.29 4.44
CA ILE A 283 -7.33 -31.95 5.75
C ILE A 283 -6.59 -31.17 6.84
N GLN A 284 -5.36 -30.73 6.57
CA GLN A 284 -4.59 -29.92 7.52
C GLN A 284 -5.32 -28.63 7.86
N TYR A 285 -5.83 -27.91 6.85
CA TYR A 285 -6.63 -26.72 7.04
C TYR A 285 -7.90 -26.99 7.88
N GLU A 286 -8.63 -28.07 7.62
CA GLU A 286 -9.82 -28.45 8.40
C GLU A 286 -9.47 -28.81 9.86
N LEU A 287 -8.33 -29.45 10.11
CA LEU A 287 -7.84 -29.75 11.47
C LEU A 287 -7.41 -28.48 12.21
N GLU A 288 -6.67 -27.59 11.54
CA GLU A 288 -6.23 -26.31 12.10
C GLU A 288 -7.41 -25.37 12.40
N GLU A 289 -8.42 -25.31 11.53
CA GLU A 289 -9.66 -24.56 11.80
C GLU A 289 -10.39 -25.12 13.02
N LYS A 290 -10.51 -26.46 13.15
CA LYS A 290 -11.12 -27.09 14.32
C LYS A 290 -10.34 -26.77 15.60
N GLN A 291 -9.01 -26.83 15.57
CA GLN A 291 -8.16 -26.45 16.69
C GLN A 291 -8.34 -24.97 17.05
N ARG A 292 -8.32 -24.07 16.06
CA ARG A 292 -8.58 -22.64 16.27
C ARG A 292 -9.93 -22.39 16.94
N GLN A 293 -10.99 -23.08 16.52
CA GLN A 293 -12.31 -22.96 17.14
C GLN A 293 -12.32 -23.45 18.60
N LEU A 294 -11.64 -24.56 18.90
CA LEU A 294 -11.50 -25.06 20.27
C LEU A 294 -10.70 -24.10 21.15
N ASP A 295 -9.56 -23.60 20.66
CA ASP A 295 -8.72 -22.64 21.37
C ASP A 295 -9.46 -21.32 21.62
N GLU A 296 -10.22 -20.83 20.63
CA GLU A 296 -11.00 -19.62 20.78
C GLU A 296 -12.12 -19.82 21.81
N ARG A 297 -12.83 -20.96 21.78
CA ARG A 297 -13.83 -21.32 22.79
C ARG A 297 -13.19 -21.41 24.18
N GLN A 298 -12.01 -21.99 24.31
CA GLN A 298 -11.29 -22.10 25.57
C GLN A 298 -10.83 -20.72 26.08
N ARG A 299 -10.30 -19.85 25.22
CA ARG A 299 -9.95 -18.47 25.59
C ARG A 299 -11.17 -17.67 26.05
N ARG A 300 -12.32 -17.83 25.38
CA ARG A 300 -13.59 -17.19 25.81
C ARG A 300 -14.03 -17.72 27.17
N TYR A 301 -13.98 -19.03 27.38
CA TYR A 301 -14.31 -19.63 28.66
C TYR A 301 -13.39 -19.11 29.78
N GLN A 302 -12.08 -19.07 29.55
CA GLN A 302 -11.11 -18.50 30.48
C GLN A 302 -11.38 -17.02 30.76
N HIS A 303 -11.73 -16.24 29.73
CA HIS A 303 -12.08 -14.84 29.89
C HIS A 303 -13.35 -14.66 30.74
N ASP A 304 -14.41 -15.43 30.47
CA ASP A 304 -15.65 -15.38 31.27
C ASP A 304 -15.42 -15.83 32.72
N LEU A 305 -14.53 -16.80 32.95
CA LEU A 305 -14.10 -17.18 34.29
C LEU A 305 -13.36 -16.03 34.99
N ASP A 306 -12.40 -15.41 34.33
CA ASP A 306 -11.64 -14.29 34.91
C ASP A 306 -12.55 -13.09 35.22
N ARG A 307 -13.53 -12.80 34.36
CA ARG A 307 -14.55 -11.77 34.61
C ARG A 307 -15.40 -12.04 35.85
N ARG A 308 -15.64 -13.32 36.19
CA ARG A 308 -16.37 -13.71 37.40
C ARG A 308 -15.49 -13.67 38.65
N LEU A 309 -14.24 -14.07 38.54
CA LEU A 309 -13.28 -14.09 39.64
C LEU A 309 -12.78 -12.69 40.00
N HIS A 310 -12.56 -11.83 39.00
CA HIS A 310 -12.00 -10.49 39.15
C HIS A 310 -12.86 -9.44 38.42
N PRO A 311 -14.10 -9.18 38.85
CA PRO A 311 -14.98 -8.23 38.19
C PRO A 311 -14.45 -6.80 38.33
N ARG A 312 -14.17 -6.13 37.20
CA ARG A 312 -13.63 -4.76 37.20
C ARG A 312 -14.55 -3.78 36.51
N THR A 313 -15.13 -4.19 35.39
CA THR A 313 -15.97 -3.34 34.57
C THR A 313 -17.43 -3.45 35.00
N LYS A 314 -18.22 -2.46 34.59
CA LYS A 314 -19.68 -2.47 34.77
C LYS A 314 -20.30 -3.74 34.18
N ASP A 315 -19.84 -4.14 33.01
CA ASP A 315 -20.34 -5.30 32.29
C ASP A 315 -19.99 -6.63 33.00
N ASP A 316 -18.86 -6.69 33.72
CA ASP A 316 -18.50 -7.87 34.53
C ASP A 316 -19.45 -8.05 35.71
N PHE A 317 -19.85 -6.95 36.36
CA PHE A 317 -20.88 -6.99 37.40
C PHE A 317 -22.24 -7.39 36.85
N ASP A 318 -22.59 -6.99 35.62
CA ASP A 318 -23.85 -7.39 34.97
C ASP A 318 -23.86 -8.92 34.73
N VAL A 319 -22.71 -9.54 34.40
CA VAL A 319 -22.56 -11.01 34.33
C VAL A 319 -22.79 -11.68 35.69
N LEU A 320 -22.24 -11.10 36.77
CA LEU A 320 -22.43 -11.64 38.12
C LEU A 320 -23.89 -11.55 38.57
N TYR A 321 -24.57 -10.43 38.32
CA TYR A 321 -26.00 -10.29 38.62
C TYR A 321 -26.85 -11.27 37.80
N ALA A 322 -26.52 -11.50 36.52
CA ALA A 322 -27.21 -12.48 35.70
C ALA A 322 -26.99 -13.92 36.16
N ALA A 323 -25.77 -14.26 36.59
CA ALA A 323 -25.48 -15.56 37.17
C ALA A 323 -26.23 -15.79 38.49
N LEU A 324 -26.32 -14.76 39.34
CA LEU A 324 -27.07 -14.78 40.58
C LEU A 324 -28.59 -14.93 40.33
N GLU A 325 -29.14 -14.23 39.33
CA GLU A 325 -30.56 -14.41 38.98
C GLU A 325 -30.85 -15.80 38.45
N LYS A 326 -29.97 -16.34 37.60
CA LYS A 326 -30.10 -17.72 37.11
C LYS A 326 -30.08 -18.73 38.25
N TRP A 327 -29.15 -18.59 39.19
CA TRP A 327 -29.09 -19.44 40.39
C TRP A 327 -30.37 -19.33 41.23
N ARG A 328 -30.86 -18.11 41.45
CA ARG A 328 -32.11 -17.84 42.16
C ARG A 328 -33.31 -18.50 41.49
N GLU A 329 -33.44 -18.40 40.17
CA GLU A 329 -34.51 -19.07 39.40
C GLU A 329 -34.43 -20.61 39.54
N GLU A 330 -33.23 -21.19 39.44
CA GLU A 330 -33.01 -22.62 39.61
C GLU A 330 -33.36 -23.11 41.03
N GLU A 331 -32.96 -22.37 42.07
CA GLU A 331 -33.27 -22.72 43.47
C GLU A 331 -34.77 -22.52 43.78
N ILE A 332 -35.39 -21.45 43.29
CA ILE A 332 -36.85 -21.27 43.41
C ILE A 332 -37.58 -22.44 42.75
N ALA A 333 -37.15 -22.87 41.57
CA ALA A 333 -37.74 -24.02 40.88
C ALA A 333 -37.59 -25.31 41.70
N LYS A 334 -36.41 -25.59 42.26
CA LYS A 334 -36.17 -26.74 43.15
C LYS A 334 -37.03 -26.69 44.41
N ILE A 335 -37.13 -25.53 45.06
CA ILE A 335 -37.93 -25.35 46.28
C ILE A 335 -39.41 -25.54 45.97
N ASN A 336 -39.90 -24.98 44.86
CA ASN A 336 -41.29 -25.12 44.44
C ASN A 336 -41.65 -26.57 44.08
N ALA A 337 -40.71 -27.34 43.54
CA ALA A 337 -40.91 -28.76 43.25
C ALA A 337 -40.91 -29.63 44.52
N THR A 338 -40.10 -29.28 45.52
CA THR A 338 -39.84 -30.14 46.70
C THR A 338 -40.73 -29.82 47.90
N LYS A 339 -41.06 -28.55 48.14
CA LYS A 339 -41.69 -28.08 49.39
C LYS A 339 -43.03 -27.39 49.11
N GLN A 340 -43.99 -27.54 50.02
CA GLN A 340 -45.29 -26.87 49.96
C GLN A 340 -45.64 -26.17 51.29
N GLY A 341 -46.62 -25.26 51.26
CA GLY A 341 -47.14 -24.60 52.46
C GLY A 341 -46.11 -23.78 53.25
N ALA A 342 -46.08 -23.94 54.57
CA ALA A 342 -45.20 -23.19 55.47
C ALA A 342 -43.71 -23.52 55.27
N ALA A 343 -43.38 -24.80 54.99
CA ALA A 343 -42.01 -25.23 54.75
C ALA A 343 -41.41 -24.60 53.49
N ARG A 344 -42.23 -24.37 52.45
CA ARG A 344 -41.84 -23.62 51.25
C ARG A 344 -41.51 -22.17 51.59
N LYS A 345 -42.36 -21.49 52.37
CA LYS A 345 -42.15 -20.09 52.76
C LYS A 345 -40.87 -19.93 53.58
N ALA A 346 -40.61 -20.84 54.52
CA ALA A 346 -39.36 -20.84 55.30
C ALA A 346 -38.13 -21.06 54.40
N ALA A 347 -38.19 -21.99 53.44
CA ALA A 347 -37.10 -22.23 52.50
C ALA A 347 -36.86 -21.03 51.56
N LEU A 348 -37.91 -20.35 51.10
CA LEU A 348 -37.79 -19.13 50.30
C LEU A 348 -37.20 -17.97 51.12
N ALA A 349 -37.52 -17.87 52.41
CA ALA A 349 -36.91 -16.86 53.29
C ALA A 349 -35.40 -17.09 53.42
N LEU A 350 -34.97 -18.34 53.66
CA LEU A 350 -33.54 -18.70 53.71
C LEU A 350 -32.84 -18.40 52.38
N LEU A 351 -33.48 -18.71 51.25
CA LEU A 351 -32.92 -18.39 49.92
C LEU A 351 -32.73 -16.88 49.74
N VAL A 352 -33.65 -16.05 50.27
CA VAL A 352 -33.50 -14.59 50.24
C VAL A 352 -32.33 -14.15 51.13
N ASP A 353 -32.15 -14.75 52.30
CA ASP A 353 -30.98 -14.44 53.15
C ASP A 353 -29.67 -14.76 52.40
N GLU A 354 -29.57 -15.94 51.78
CA GLU A 354 -28.43 -16.31 50.92
C GLU A 354 -28.24 -15.33 49.75
N GLU A 355 -29.32 -14.91 49.08
CA GLU A 355 -29.29 -13.89 48.03
C GLU A 355 -28.69 -12.57 48.55
N THR A 356 -29.08 -12.13 49.74
CA THR A 356 -28.58 -10.87 50.33
C THR A 356 -27.09 -10.95 50.67
N GLU A 357 -26.60 -12.09 51.14
CA GLU A 357 -25.17 -12.30 51.39
C GLU A 357 -24.36 -12.23 50.09
N LEU A 358 -24.84 -12.89 49.03
CA LEU A 358 -24.21 -12.84 47.72
C LEU A 358 -24.21 -11.41 47.15
N LEU A 359 -25.31 -10.67 47.26
CA LEU A 359 -25.36 -9.27 46.84
C LEU A 359 -24.37 -8.40 47.63
N ALA A 360 -24.26 -8.62 48.95
CA ALA A 360 -23.28 -7.92 49.78
C ALA A 360 -21.85 -8.24 49.34
N THR A 361 -21.54 -9.48 48.93
CA THR A 361 -20.22 -9.82 48.39
C THR A 361 -19.94 -9.11 47.05
N ILE A 362 -20.95 -9.02 46.17
CA ILE A 362 -20.84 -8.29 44.90
C ILE A 362 -20.54 -6.81 45.16
N ASP A 363 -21.17 -6.20 46.16
CA ASP A 363 -20.91 -4.80 46.53
C ASP A 363 -19.51 -4.58 47.14
N ARG A 364 -18.95 -5.57 47.86
CA ARG A 364 -17.54 -5.53 48.29
C ARG A 364 -16.61 -5.52 47.08
N TYR A 365 -16.79 -6.45 46.14
CA TYR A 365 -16.02 -6.48 44.90
C TYR A 365 -16.15 -5.19 44.09
N LYS A 366 -17.35 -4.61 44.04
CA LYS A 366 -17.59 -3.32 43.39
C LYS A 366 -16.83 -2.17 44.05
N THR A 367 -16.71 -2.18 45.38
CA THR A 367 -15.92 -1.19 46.12
C THR A 367 -14.43 -1.35 45.85
N GLU A 368 -13.92 -2.57 45.82
CA GLU A 368 -12.52 -2.87 45.47
C GLU A 368 -12.20 -2.50 44.03
N ALA A 369 -13.06 -2.89 43.09
CA ALA A 369 -12.96 -2.52 41.69
C ALA A 369 -13.00 -1.01 41.50
N GLN A 370 -13.83 -0.28 42.25
CA GLN A 370 -13.85 1.19 42.21
C GLN A 370 -12.53 1.81 42.68
N LYS A 371 -11.90 1.28 43.74
CA LYS A 371 -10.58 1.76 44.20
C LYS A 371 -9.52 1.56 43.11
N TYR A 372 -9.43 0.35 42.55
CA TYR A 372 -8.50 0.04 41.47
C TYR A 372 -8.77 0.87 40.21
N ASN A 373 -10.04 0.93 39.76
CA ASN A 373 -10.43 1.71 38.60
C ASN A 373 -10.19 3.20 38.78
N LYS A 374 -10.27 3.73 40.02
CA LYS A 374 -9.93 5.14 40.30
C LYS A 374 -8.46 5.39 40.00
N GLU A 375 -7.55 4.53 40.46
CA GLU A 375 -6.11 4.63 40.21
C GLU A 375 -5.79 4.52 38.72
N VAL A 376 -6.34 3.51 38.04
CA VAL A 376 -6.16 3.31 36.59
C VAL A 376 -6.73 4.49 35.79
N ASN A 377 -7.89 5.02 36.17
CA ASN A 377 -8.47 6.18 35.49
C ASN A 377 -7.66 7.45 35.70
N ILE A 378 -7.01 7.61 36.85
CA ILE A 378 -6.07 8.71 37.09
C ILE A 378 -4.87 8.57 36.16
N GLN A 379 -4.23 7.40 36.09
CA GLN A 379 -3.10 7.15 35.19
C GLN A 379 -3.49 7.39 33.72
N ARG A 380 -4.59 6.80 33.25
CA ARG A 380 -5.10 7.03 31.88
C ARG A 380 -5.40 8.50 31.60
N PHE A 381 -5.86 9.25 32.60
CA PHE A 381 -6.12 10.68 32.46
C PHE A 381 -4.82 11.46 32.30
N LEU A 382 -3.81 11.17 33.12
CA LEU A 382 -2.49 11.81 33.04
C LEU A 382 -1.80 11.49 31.69
N GLU A 383 -1.80 10.22 31.28
CA GLU A 383 -1.27 9.78 29.99
C GLU A 383 -1.96 10.50 28.83
N ARG A 384 -3.29 10.64 28.89
CA ARG A 384 -4.06 11.30 27.84
C ARG A 384 -3.69 12.77 27.66
N ILE A 385 -3.41 13.49 28.75
CA ILE A 385 -3.02 14.91 28.67
C ILE A 385 -1.55 15.03 28.23
N ALA A 386 -0.70 14.08 28.60
CA ALA A 386 0.72 14.05 28.23
C ALA A 386 0.98 13.63 26.77
N GLN A 387 -0.04 13.14 26.05
CA GLN A 387 0.07 12.70 24.66
C GLN A 387 0.30 13.87 23.69
N PRO A 388 1.11 13.67 22.63
CA PRO A 388 1.26 14.63 21.55
C PRO A 388 -0.04 14.79 20.77
N LYS A 389 -0.23 15.94 20.13
CA LYS A 389 -1.36 16.15 19.24
C LYS A 389 -1.14 15.36 17.95
N ARG A 390 -2.15 14.59 17.52
CA ARG A 390 -2.09 13.79 16.30
C ARG A 390 -3.11 14.30 15.29
N TRP A 391 -2.69 14.44 14.03
CA TRP A 391 -3.58 14.74 12.90
C TRP A 391 -3.31 13.78 11.75
N LYS A 392 -4.41 13.28 11.17
CA LYS A 392 -4.39 12.42 9.99
C LYS A 392 -4.65 13.27 8.75
N TYR A 393 -3.77 13.17 7.76
CA TYR A 393 -3.98 13.78 6.45
C TYR A 393 -4.90 12.92 5.59
N LYS A 394 -5.41 13.48 4.49
CA LYS A 394 -6.22 12.75 3.49
C LYS A 394 -5.47 11.56 2.88
N ASP A 395 -4.13 11.65 2.85
CA ASP A 395 -3.23 10.61 2.34
C ASP A 395 -2.99 9.46 3.35
N GLY A 396 -3.66 9.49 4.51
CA GLY A 396 -3.55 8.46 5.55
C GLY A 396 -2.32 8.58 6.45
N SER A 397 -1.37 9.47 6.14
CA SER A 397 -0.23 9.78 7.01
C SER A 397 -0.71 10.46 8.30
N THR A 398 -0.09 10.12 9.44
CA THR A 398 -0.36 10.74 10.75
C THR A 398 0.90 11.49 11.20
N THR A 399 0.77 12.76 11.56
CA THR A 399 1.88 13.53 12.18
C THR A 399 1.56 13.78 13.65
N GLU A 400 2.58 13.66 14.49
CA GLU A 400 2.50 13.91 15.93
C GLU A 400 3.27 15.21 16.25
N MET A 401 2.69 16.07 17.08
CA MET A 401 3.30 17.34 17.49
C MET A 401 3.21 17.51 19.02
N ASP A 402 4.38 17.67 19.64
CA ASP A 402 4.48 18.01 21.06
C ASP A 402 4.30 19.52 21.25
N THR A 403 3.29 19.90 22.05
CA THR A 403 3.09 21.29 22.47
C THR A 403 3.78 21.54 23.80
N PRO A 404 4.13 22.80 24.14
CA PRO A 404 4.60 23.15 25.49
C PRO A 404 3.63 22.66 26.59
N TYR A 405 2.32 22.64 26.30
CA TYR A 405 1.31 22.11 27.22
C TYR A 405 1.40 20.58 27.38
N SER A 406 1.64 19.83 26.30
CA SER A 406 1.83 18.37 26.34
C SER A 406 3.12 18.01 27.10
N ILE A 407 4.19 18.78 26.91
CA ILE A 407 5.47 18.62 27.62
C ILE A 407 5.27 18.88 29.12
N ARG A 408 4.66 20.02 29.48
CA ARG A 408 4.35 20.35 30.88
C ARG A 408 3.46 19.29 31.55
N ALA A 409 2.45 18.79 30.85
CA ALA A 409 1.60 17.73 31.37
C ALA A 409 2.36 16.41 31.60
N ARG A 410 3.38 16.13 30.77
CA ARG A 410 4.27 14.97 30.92
C ARG A 410 5.18 15.10 32.15
N GLU A 411 5.74 16.29 32.38
CA GLU A 411 6.51 16.59 33.61
C GLU A 411 5.65 16.39 34.86
N LEU A 412 4.45 16.99 34.88
CA LEU A 412 3.51 16.86 36.01
C LEU A 412 3.07 15.41 36.25
N MET A 413 2.87 14.64 35.17
CA MET A 413 2.59 13.20 35.26
C MET A 413 3.77 12.43 35.87
N GLN A 414 5.01 12.73 35.45
CA GLN A 414 6.20 12.09 36.01
C GLN A 414 6.31 12.37 37.51
N ILE A 415 6.13 13.62 37.93
CA ILE A 415 6.15 14.00 39.35
C ILE A 415 5.03 13.28 40.13
N TYR A 416 3.82 13.16 39.57
CA TYR A 416 2.74 12.43 40.23
C TYR A 416 3.10 10.94 40.42
N ASN A 417 3.71 10.34 39.41
CA ASN A 417 4.14 8.95 39.46
C ASN A 417 5.24 8.77 40.52
N THR A 418 6.25 9.65 40.59
CA THR A 418 7.33 9.55 41.58
C THR A 418 6.82 9.74 43.02
N ILE A 419 5.87 10.64 43.26
CA ILE A 419 5.27 10.82 44.60
C ILE A 419 4.47 9.59 45.04
N THR A 420 3.89 8.85 44.08
CA THR A 420 3.04 7.68 44.33
C THR A 420 3.84 6.38 44.43
N MET A 421 5.14 6.39 44.07
CA MET A 421 6.02 5.24 44.22
C MET A 421 6.11 4.82 45.71
N LYS A 422 6.21 3.51 45.93
CA LYS A 422 6.38 2.88 47.24
C LYS A 422 7.81 2.38 47.37
N PHE A 423 8.27 2.21 48.61
CA PHE A 423 9.60 1.66 48.94
C PHE A 423 10.75 2.54 48.44
N LEU A 424 10.74 3.81 48.82
CA LEU A 424 11.84 4.73 48.55
C LEU A 424 12.78 4.80 49.74
N THR A 425 14.03 5.12 49.47
CA THR A 425 14.96 5.54 50.52
C THR A 425 14.57 6.92 51.05
N LEU A 426 15.06 7.27 52.24
CA LEU A 426 14.79 8.57 52.86
C LEU A 426 15.23 9.72 51.97
N ASP A 427 16.44 9.62 51.38
CA ASP A 427 17.01 10.66 50.54
C ASP A 427 16.23 10.83 49.23
N GLU A 428 15.91 9.72 48.54
CA GLU A 428 15.08 9.76 47.32
C GLU A 428 13.70 10.39 47.60
N ARG A 429 13.09 10.10 48.75
CA ARG A 429 11.80 10.68 49.11
C ARG A 429 11.91 12.18 49.36
N LEU A 430 12.95 12.62 50.06
CA LEU A 430 13.18 14.05 50.31
C LEU A 430 13.45 14.81 49.00
N ASP A 431 14.21 14.22 48.07
CA ASP A 431 14.47 14.82 46.75
C ASP A 431 13.19 14.96 45.91
N ILE A 432 12.31 13.97 45.95
CA ILE A 432 11.00 14.04 45.29
C ILE A 432 10.14 15.13 45.91
N LEU A 433 10.10 15.22 47.25
CA LEU A 433 9.37 16.26 47.96
C LEU A 433 9.90 17.66 47.63
N LEU A 434 11.21 17.80 47.50
CA LEU A 434 11.86 19.04 47.09
C LEU A 434 11.49 19.41 45.64
N THR A 435 11.56 18.45 44.73
CA THR A 435 11.15 18.62 43.32
C THR A 435 9.70 19.07 43.23
N LEU A 436 8.80 18.40 43.95
CA LEU A 436 7.39 18.78 44.04
C LEU A 436 7.22 20.20 44.60
N LYS A 437 7.91 20.55 45.68
CA LYS A 437 7.87 21.88 46.29
C LYS A 437 8.29 22.97 45.30
N HIS A 438 9.33 22.74 44.50
CA HIS A 438 9.77 23.68 43.47
C HIS A 438 8.72 23.85 42.37
N THR A 439 8.13 22.76 41.86
CA THR A 439 7.12 22.83 40.78
C THR A 439 5.82 23.52 41.20
N VAL A 440 5.43 23.38 42.47
CA VAL A 440 4.21 23.96 43.04
C VAL A 440 4.41 25.44 43.39
N LYS A 441 5.64 25.86 43.71
CA LYS A 441 6.01 27.26 43.98
C LYS A 441 5.93 28.18 42.77
N GLU A 442 5.81 27.64 41.56
CA GLU A 442 5.62 28.45 40.35
C GLU A 442 4.31 29.26 40.38
N HIS A 443 3.34 28.87 41.21
CA HIS A 443 2.06 29.57 41.34
C HIS A 443 1.66 29.80 42.80
N ASP A 444 1.24 31.03 43.11
CA ASP A 444 0.74 31.41 44.43
C ASP A 444 -0.78 31.26 44.50
N SER A 445 -1.25 30.22 45.20
CA SER A 445 -2.67 29.97 45.44
C SER A 445 -2.87 29.26 46.78
N ARG A 446 -4.09 29.27 47.31
CA ARG A 446 -4.43 28.53 48.54
C ARG A 446 -4.12 27.03 48.42
N LEU A 447 -4.34 26.45 47.24
CA LEU A 447 -4.06 25.03 46.97
C LEU A 447 -2.55 24.74 47.02
N THR A 448 -1.73 25.60 46.42
CA THR A 448 -0.27 25.42 46.39
C THR A 448 0.34 25.62 47.78
N GLN A 449 -0.16 26.58 48.56
CA GLN A 449 0.24 26.76 49.96
C GLN A 449 -0.08 25.54 50.84
N GLU A 450 -1.27 24.94 50.69
CA GLU A 450 -1.65 23.73 51.44
C GLU A 450 -0.75 22.54 51.08
N ILE A 451 -0.42 22.38 49.79
CA ILE A 451 0.51 21.35 49.33
C ILE A 451 1.90 21.56 49.96
N ILE A 452 2.43 22.78 49.93
CA ILE A 452 3.74 23.12 50.50
C ILE A 452 3.80 22.84 52.01
N GLN A 453 2.76 23.23 52.76
CA GLN A 453 2.70 22.96 54.21
C GLN A 453 2.70 21.45 54.51
N LEU A 454 2.00 20.65 53.71
CA LEU A 454 1.97 19.20 53.88
C LEU A 454 3.30 18.55 53.51
N ILE A 455 3.99 19.06 52.48
CA ILE A 455 5.33 18.61 52.09
C ILE A 455 6.33 18.88 53.21
N ASP A 456 6.34 20.09 53.76
CA ASP A 456 7.25 20.47 54.84
C ASP A 456 6.99 19.63 56.10
N ARG A 457 5.71 19.38 56.39
CA ARG A 457 5.32 18.45 57.45
C ARG A 457 5.77 17.01 57.17
N GLU A 458 5.70 16.51 55.94
CA GLU A 458 6.22 15.18 55.60
C GLU A 458 7.73 15.11 55.84
N ALA A 459 8.46 16.09 55.33
CA ALA A 459 9.92 16.16 55.45
C ALA A 459 10.35 16.20 56.92
N ASP A 460 9.72 17.03 57.75
CA ASP A 460 10.00 17.11 59.19
C ASP A 460 9.76 15.77 59.91
N LEU A 461 8.67 15.07 59.56
CA LEU A 461 8.33 13.79 60.18
C LEU A 461 9.29 12.67 59.73
N LEU A 462 9.75 12.70 58.47
CA LEU A 462 10.77 11.78 57.95
C LEU A 462 12.12 12.01 58.62
N MET A 463 12.54 13.26 58.76
CA MET A 463 13.80 13.63 59.43
C MET A 463 13.80 13.23 60.91
N ARG A 464 12.62 13.13 61.54
CA ARG A 464 12.44 12.64 62.92
C ARG A 464 12.38 11.11 63.03
N GLY A 465 12.52 10.37 61.93
CA GLY A 465 12.55 8.91 61.92
C GLY A 465 11.19 8.23 62.13
N ILE A 466 10.08 8.91 61.79
CA ILE A 466 8.74 8.30 61.90
C ILE A 466 8.55 7.23 60.82
N LYS A 467 7.99 6.08 61.21
CA LYS A 467 7.71 4.95 60.31
C LYS A 467 6.77 5.35 59.17
N GLU A 468 7.06 4.85 57.97
CA GLU A 468 6.31 5.17 56.75
C GLU A 468 4.82 4.82 56.81
N GLU A 469 4.46 3.76 57.53
CA GLU A 469 3.07 3.29 57.68
C GLU A 469 2.16 4.39 58.28
N ASN A 470 2.70 5.16 59.23
CA ASN A 470 2.00 6.25 59.89
C ASN A 470 1.86 7.50 59.00
N LEU A 471 2.63 7.58 57.91
CA LEU A 471 2.58 8.68 56.94
C LEU A 471 1.63 8.41 55.77
N SER A 472 1.03 7.22 55.68
CA SER A 472 0.15 6.80 54.57
C SER A 472 -0.97 7.81 54.26
N GLY A 473 -1.69 8.28 55.29
CA GLY A 473 -2.76 9.27 55.13
C GLY A 473 -2.25 10.66 54.67
N LEU A 474 -1.08 11.08 55.15
CA LEU A 474 -0.45 12.34 54.76
C LEU A 474 0.02 12.28 53.30
N ARG A 475 0.69 11.18 52.91
CA ARG A 475 1.11 10.91 51.52
C ARG A 475 -0.08 10.88 50.57
N GLN A 476 -1.18 10.23 50.97
CA GLN A 476 -2.42 10.19 50.18
C GLN A 476 -3.06 11.58 50.02
N ARG A 477 -3.00 12.43 51.04
CA ARG A 477 -3.50 13.81 50.96
C ARG A 477 -2.65 14.64 50.00
N ILE A 478 -1.32 14.55 50.08
CA ILE A 478 -0.40 15.24 49.16
C ILE A 478 -0.67 14.81 47.72
N SER A 479 -0.74 13.51 47.43
CA SER A 479 -1.00 13.03 46.07
C SER A 479 -2.38 13.44 45.55
N THR A 480 -3.40 13.47 46.41
CA THR A 480 -4.76 13.91 46.04
C THR A 480 -4.81 15.41 45.72
N LEU A 481 -4.17 16.25 46.54
CA LEU A 481 -4.11 17.70 46.31
C LEU A 481 -3.25 18.02 45.08
N PHE A 482 -2.14 17.32 44.89
CA PHE A 482 -1.33 17.48 43.67
C PHE A 482 -2.10 17.04 42.42
N LEU A 483 -2.91 15.98 42.48
CA LEU A 483 -3.80 15.62 41.39
C LEU A 483 -4.85 16.71 41.09
N GLN A 484 -5.37 17.39 42.12
CA GLN A 484 -6.24 18.55 41.95
C GLN A 484 -5.51 19.71 41.28
N TYR A 485 -4.26 19.97 41.66
CA TYR A 485 -3.39 20.95 41.01
C TYR A 485 -3.22 20.63 39.51
N ILE A 486 -2.88 19.38 39.17
CA ILE A 486 -2.75 18.94 37.77
C ILE A 486 -4.05 19.09 36.97
N LYS A 487 -5.21 18.88 37.60
CA LYS A 487 -6.53 19.00 36.94
C LYS A 487 -7.00 20.44 36.75
N THR A 488 -6.33 21.42 37.35
CA THR A 488 -6.75 22.82 37.28
C THR A 488 -6.17 23.45 36.02
N PRO A 489 -6.99 23.98 35.09
CA PRO A 489 -6.52 24.53 33.82
C PRO A 489 -5.51 25.68 33.93
N THR A 490 -5.54 26.43 35.04
CA THR A 490 -4.61 27.53 35.30
C THR A 490 -3.17 27.05 35.46
N PHE A 491 -2.97 25.87 36.03
CA PHE A 491 -1.65 25.28 36.29
C PHE A 491 -1.24 24.27 35.20
N ASN A 492 -2.23 23.64 34.56
CA ASN A 492 -2.02 22.75 33.43
C ASN A 492 -3.00 23.06 32.28
N PRO A 493 -2.60 23.92 31.32
CA PRO A 493 -3.45 24.29 30.19
C PRO A 493 -3.82 23.10 29.28
N GLY A 494 -3.06 22.01 29.31
CA GLY A 494 -3.37 20.79 28.54
C GLY A 494 -4.71 20.15 28.92
N VAL A 495 -5.22 20.43 30.12
CA VAL A 495 -6.46 19.84 30.64
C VAL A 495 -7.71 20.37 29.95
N VAL A 496 -7.70 21.60 29.41
CA VAL A 496 -8.90 22.30 28.88
C VAL A 496 -9.67 21.43 27.88
N ARG A 497 -8.96 20.70 27.02
CA ARG A 497 -9.53 19.81 25.99
C ARG A 497 -10.25 18.58 26.55
N HIS A 498 -9.94 18.21 27.78
CA HIS A 498 -10.42 16.98 28.42
C HIS A 498 -11.42 17.27 29.55
N LEU A 499 -11.81 18.54 29.74
CA LEU A 499 -12.90 18.91 30.64
C LEU A 499 -14.23 18.41 30.07
N LYS A 500 -15.09 17.90 30.96
CA LYS A 500 -16.42 17.39 30.58
C LYS A 500 -17.37 18.47 30.09
N VAL A 501 -17.16 19.71 30.56
CA VAL A 501 -17.93 20.88 30.15
C VAL A 501 -17.01 21.72 29.27
N PRO A 502 -17.33 21.90 27.97
CA PRO A 502 -16.65 22.85 27.12
C PRO A 502 -16.72 24.25 27.75
N GLN A 503 -15.59 24.95 27.83
CA GLN A 503 -15.58 26.34 28.34
C GLN A 503 -16.16 27.33 27.33
N ASP A 504 -16.23 26.94 26.05
CA ASP A 504 -16.80 27.75 24.98
C ASP A 504 -18.34 27.76 25.08
N PRO A 505 -18.98 28.93 25.28
CA PRO A 505 -20.43 29.01 25.49
C PRO A 505 -21.23 28.55 24.26
N VAL A 506 -20.68 28.70 23.05
CA VAL A 506 -21.32 28.28 21.78
C VAL A 506 -21.44 26.76 21.71
N VAL A 507 -20.35 26.03 22.02
CA VAL A 507 -20.33 24.55 22.02
C VAL A 507 -21.19 23.98 23.16
N ALA A 508 -21.26 24.68 24.29
CA ALA A 508 -22.14 24.32 25.40
C ALA A 508 -23.63 24.45 25.04
N THR A 509 -24.02 25.46 24.24
CA THR A 509 -25.41 25.65 23.78
C THR A 509 -25.88 24.65 22.73
N GLU A 510 -24.98 24.02 21.97
CA GLU A 510 -25.33 23.05 20.93
C GLU A 510 -25.78 21.68 21.50
N GLN A 511 -25.37 21.36 22.72
CA GLN A 511 -25.73 20.09 23.36
C GLN A 511 -27.14 20.17 23.97
N LYS A 512 -28.14 19.64 23.25
CA LYS A 512 -29.51 19.50 23.76
C LYS A 512 -29.51 18.70 25.07
N THR A 513 -29.87 19.36 26.16
CA THR A 513 -30.07 18.73 27.46
C THR A 513 -31.47 18.12 27.54
N LEU A 514 -31.56 16.92 28.11
CA LEU A 514 -32.80 16.17 28.28
C LEU A 514 -33.01 15.88 29.75
N TYR A 515 -34.28 15.91 30.17
CA TYR A 515 -34.69 15.64 31.54
C TYR A 515 -34.95 14.15 31.74
N CYS A 516 -34.30 13.55 32.73
CA CYS A 516 -34.59 12.18 33.14
C CYS A 516 -35.73 12.15 34.16
N ARG A 517 -36.80 11.41 33.85
CA ARG A 517 -37.99 11.29 34.70
C ARG A 517 -37.76 10.45 35.96
N SER A 518 -36.75 9.58 35.96
CA SER A 518 -36.46 8.66 37.06
C SER A 518 -35.54 9.26 38.13
N CYS A 519 -34.49 9.97 37.75
CA CYS A 519 -33.55 10.59 38.69
C CYS A 519 -33.71 12.12 38.82
N GLN A 520 -34.66 12.71 38.09
CA GLN A 520 -34.99 14.14 38.13
C GLN A 520 -33.81 15.09 37.83
N LYS A 521 -32.87 14.63 37.01
CA LYS A 521 -31.66 15.37 36.61
C LYS A 521 -31.63 15.62 35.12
N TYR A 522 -31.00 16.73 34.73
CA TYR A 522 -30.70 17.08 33.36
C TYR A 522 -29.37 16.47 32.93
N TYR A 523 -29.36 15.83 31.76
CA TYR A 523 -28.17 15.25 31.16
C TYR A 523 -28.10 15.60 29.67
N PRO A 524 -26.90 15.59 29.05
CA PRO A 524 -26.80 15.76 27.61
C PRO A 524 -27.50 14.60 26.88
N SER A 525 -27.96 14.85 25.65
CA SER A 525 -28.64 13.84 24.81
C SER A 525 -27.85 12.53 24.66
N THR A 526 -26.52 12.58 24.72
CA THR A 526 -25.61 11.43 24.64
C THR A 526 -25.76 10.43 25.80
N GLU A 527 -26.27 10.86 26.96
CA GLU A 527 -26.49 9.99 28.12
C GLU A 527 -27.82 9.23 28.08
N PHE A 528 -28.61 9.46 27.04
CA PHE A 528 -29.85 8.74 26.80
C PHE A 528 -29.68 7.74 25.67
N SER A 529 -30.33 6.58 25.77
CA SER A 529 -30.49 5.68 24.63
C SER A 529 -31.63 6.20 23.76
N VAL A 530 -31.37 6.45 22.48
CA VAL A 530 -32.43 6.64 21.49
C VAL A 530 -33.11 5.27 21.32
N SER A 531 -34.39 5.17 21.66
CA SER A 531 -35.12 3.91 21.50
C SER A 531 -35.71 3.83 20.10
N SER A 532 -35.46 2.73 19.41
CA SER A 532 -36.03 2.41 18.09
C SER A 532 -37.57 2.33 18.11
N THR A 533 -38.15 2.01 19.27
CA THR A 533 -39.59 1.71 19.43
C THR A 533 -40.37 2.82 20.16
N ASN A 534 -39.69 3.67 20.94
CA ASN A 534 -40.32 4.71 21.75
C ASN A 534 -39.87 6.13 21.38
N ALA A 535 -40.84 6.96 20.99
CA ALA A 535 -40.63 8.35 20.56
C ALA A 535 -40.22 9.31 21.69
N LYS A 536 -40.37 8.91 22.97
CA LYS A 536 -40.01 9.74 24.12
C LYS A 536 -38.80 9.16 24.83
N VAL A 537 -37.68 9.88 24.73
CA VAL A 537 -36.54 9.72 25.63
C VAL A 537 -37.02 10.07 27.06
N GLY A 538 -36.85 9.15 28.01
CA GLY A 538 -37.42 9.33 29.36
C GLY A 538 -36.57 8.93 30.54
N LYS A 539 -35.64 7.98 30.35
CA LYS A 539 -34.73 7.50 31.38
C LYS A 539 -33.30 7.59 30.85
N CYS A 540 -32.37 8.11 31.66
CA CYS A 540 -30.95 8.10 31.31
C CYS A 540 -30.40 6.67 31.37
N ARG A 541 -29.26 6.42 30.72
CA ARG A 541 -28.60 5.10 30.69
C ARG A 541 -28.31 4.54 32.08
N GLN A 542 -27.98 5.40 33.04
CA GLN A 542 -27.72 4.98 34.41
C GLN A 542 -28.99 4.46 35.10
N CYS A 543 -30.12 5.15 34.93
CA CYS A 543 -31.42 4.69 35.46
C CYS A 543 -31.88 3.39 34.79
N LEU A 544 -31.74 3.28 33.47
CA LEU A 544 -32.06 2.04 32.74
C LEU A 544 -31.24 0.85 33.23
N ARG A 545 -29.95 1.07 33.51
CA ARG A 545 -29.09 0.02 34.05
C ARG A 545 -29.46 -0.36 35.48
N LEU A 546 -29.76 0.61 36.34
CA LEU A 546 -30.25 0.33 37.69
C LEU A 546 -31.58 -0.43 37.67
N GLU A 547 -32.48 -0.08 36.76
CA GLU A 547 -33.74 -0.80 36.54
C GLU A 547 -33.50 -2.23 36.05
N ASN A 548 -32.52 -2.45 35.18
CA ASN A 548 -32.12 -3.81 34.81
C ASN A 548 -31.63 -4.60 36.03
N ILE A 549 -30.68 -4.06 36.79
CA ILE A 549 -30.13 -4.70 38.00
C ILE A 549 -31.22 -4.99 39.04
N ALA A 550 -32.23 -4.12 39.15
CA ALA A 550 -33.32 -4.28 40.09
C ALA A 550 -34.36 -5.32 39.63
N ASN A 551 -34.69 -5.35 38.32
CA ASN A 551 -35.86 -6.09 37.83
C ASN A 551 -35.51 -7.38 37.09
N LYS A 552 -34.56 -7.33 36.15
CA LYS A 552 -34.33 -8.40 35.17
C LYS A 552 -32.96 -9.06 35.29
N ARG A 553 -31.97 -8.32 35.80
CA ARG A 553 -30.56 -8.72 35.94
C ARG A 553 -30.00 -9.41 34.69
N THR A 554 -30.39 -8.94 33.50
CA THR A 554 -29.94 -9.60 32.26
C THR A 554 -28.54 -9.15 31.86
N ASP A 555 -27.73 -10.12 31.42
CA ASP A 555 -26.45 -9.87 30.79
C ASP A 555 -26.63 -9.57 29.30
N GLN A 556 -26.16 -8.38 28.89
CA GLN A 556 -26.23 -7.90 27.51
C GLN A 556 -24.90 -8.01 26.76
N THR A 557 -23.83 -8.50 27.40
CA THR A 557 -22.48 -8.49 26.83
C THR A 557 -22.38 -9.26 25.52
N LYS A 558 -23.04 -10.42 25.43
CA LYS A 558 -23.12 -11.24 24.21
C LYS A 558 -23.74 -10.46 23.04
N PHE A 559 -24.82 -9.72 23.31
CA PHE A 559 -25.49 -8.90 22.31
C PHE A 559 -24.71 -7.63 21.96
N LYS A 560 -23.93 -7.06 22.90
CA LYS A 560 -22.99 -5.97 22.60
C LYS A 560 -21.88 -6.45 21.66
N PHE A 561 -21.36 -7.66 21.86
CA PHE A 561 -20.38 -8.26 20.97
C PHE A 561 -20.95 -8.42 19.55
N LEU A 562 -22.13 -9.03 19.45
CA LEU A 562 -22.83 -9.20 18.17
C LEU A 562 -23.10 -7.85 17.49
N PHE A 563 -23.59 -6.86 18.24
CA PHE A 563 -23.88 -5.52 17.71
C PHE A 563 -22.63 -4.81 17.18
N LYS A 564 -21.52 -4.81 17.95
CA LYS A 564 -20.25 -4.23 17.50
C LYS A 564 -19.70 -4.88 16.24
N LYS A 565 -19.92 -6.19 16.09
CA LYS A 565 -19.52 -6.92 14.90
C LYS A 565 -20.30 -6.44 13.67
N ILE A 566 -21.61 -6.30 13.80
CA ILE A 566 -22.47 -5.74 12.74
C ILE A 566 -22.07 -4.30 12.41
N GLU A 567 -21.82 -3.45 13.42
CA GLU A 567 -21.37 -2.07 13.20
C GLU A 567 -20.07 -2.04 12.39
N LYS A 568 -19.13 -2.94 12.69
CA LYS A 568 -17.86 -3.05 11.96
C LYS A 568 -18.08 -3.53 10.53
N ASP A 569 -18.83 -4.61 10.36
CA ASP A 569 -19.11 -5.19 9.04
C ASP A 569 -19.83 -4.17 8.14
N GLU A 570 -20.75 -3.37 8.68
CA GLU A 570 -21.44 -2.30 7.93
C GLU A 570 -20.54 -1.10 7.58
N CYS A 571 -19.59 -0.74 8.46
CA CYS A 571 -18.61 0.29 8.14
C CYS A 571 -17.71 -0.12 6.97
N ASP A 572 -17.42 -1.41 6.82
CA ASP A 572 -16.54 -1.91 5.76
C ASP A 572 -17.15 -1.74 4.35
N TYR A 573 -18.49 -1.69 4.23
CA TYR A 573 -19.17 -1.45 2.95
C TYR A 573 -19.04 -0.01 2.43
N ASN A 574 -18.85 0.98 3.30
CA ASN A 574 -18.78 2.42 2.95
C ASN A 574 -20.00 2.97 2.16
N ASP A 575 -21.15 2.27 2.17
CA ASP A 575 -22.38 2.68 1.47
C ASP A 575 -23.14 3.82 2.17
N GLY A 576 -22.62 4.33 3.28
CA GLY A 576 -23.29 5.36 4.09
C GLY A 576 -24.51 4.85 4.86
N ALA A 577 -24.62 3.54 5.09
CA ALA A 577 -25.71 2.90 5.83
C ALA A 577 -25.95 3.55 7.20
N ARG A 578 -27.20 3.90 7.49
CA ARG A 578 -27.54 4.66 8.72
C ARG A 578 -28.44 3.90 9.67
N CYS A 579 -29.18 2.92 9.15
CA CYS A 579 -30.16 2.16 9.92
C CYS A 579 -29.53 1.46 11.15
N ILE A 580 -28.31 0.91 11.03
CA ILE A 580 -27.62 0.23 12.13
C ILE A 580 -27.37 1.16 13.33
N PHE A 581 -27.06 2.44 13.10
CA PHE A 581 -26.72 3.40 14.15
C PHE A 581 -27.93 3.91 14.95
N PHE A 582 -29.15 3.61 14.48
CA PHE A 582 -30.37 3.88 15.25
C PHE A 582 -30.76 2.74 16.19
N LEU A 583 -30.20 1.54 15.97
CA LEU A 583 -30.50 0.37 16.79
C LEU A 583 -29.75 0.41 18.12
N THR A 584 -30.35 -0.20 19.14
CA THR A 584 -29.75 -0.40 20.46
C THR A 584 -29.41 -1.86 20.69
N THR A 585 -28.57 -2.14 21.69
CA THR A 585 -28.25 -3.52 22.10
C THR A 585 -29.50 -4.33 22.48
N ASN A 586 -30.52 -3.68 23.05
CA ASN A 586 -31.79 -4.34 23.38
C ASN A 586 -32.56 -4.75 22.11
N ASP A 587 -32.46 -3.96 21.05
CA ASP A 587 -33.13 -4.27 19.78
C ASP A 587 -32.49 -5.50 19.13
N ILE A 588 -31.17 -5.65 19.22
CA ILE A 588 -30.46 -6.85 18.76
C ILE A 588 -30.79 -8.07 19.62
N GLU A 589 -30.89 -7.91 20.95
CA GLU A 589 -31.36 -8.98 21.83
C GLU A 589 -32.77 -9.45 21.45
N TYR A 590 -33.68 -8.51 21.18
CA TYR A 590 -35.03 -8.82 20.73
C TYR A 590 -35.04 -9.52 19.38
N MET A 591 -34.28 -9.01 18.39
CA MET A 591 -34.15 -9.67 17.10
C MET A 591 -33.66 -11.11 17.26
N PHE A 592 -32.61 -11.31 18.05
CA PHE A 592 -32.05 -12.64 18.28
C PHE A 592 -33.04 -13.60 18.94
N LYS A 593 -33.67 -13.20 20.05
CA LYS A 593 -34.55 -14.09 20.84
C LYS A 593 -35.94 -14.26 20.24
N ASN A 594 -36.58 -13.18 19.80
CA ASN A 594 -38.00 -13.16 19.46
C ASN A 594 -38.27 -13.29 17.95
N ILE A 595 -37.33 -12.89 17.09
CA ILE A 595 -37.51 -12.96 15.62
C ILE A 595 -36.79 -14.18 15.06
N TRP A 596 -35.58 -14.45 15.55
CA TRP A 596 -34.72 -15.53 15.07
C TRP A 596 -34.69 -16.76 15.96
N ASP A 597 -35.51 -16.79 17.02
CA ASP A 597 -35.70 -17.95 17.91
C ASP A 597 -34.41 -18.44 18.60
N SER A 598 -33.37 -17.61 18.70
CA SER A 598 -32.05 -17.93 19.26
C SER A 598 -31.19 -18.95 18.50
N HIS A 599 -31.45 -19.18 17.20
CA HIS A 599 -30.71 -20.15 16.38
C HIS A 599 -30.35 -19.62 14.98
N SER A 600 -29.30 -20.18 14.35
CA SER A 600 -29.02 -19.94 12.92
C SER A 600 -30.22 -20.35 12.06
N ALA A 601 -30.48 -19.59 11.00
CA ALA A 601 -31.50 -19.91 10.02
C ALA A 601 -31.24 -21.20 9.23
N LEU A 602 -29.97 -21.61 9.07
CA LEU A 602 -29.56 -22.76 8.25
C LEU A 602 -29.11 -23.97 9.10
N SER A 603 -28.06 -23.83 9.91
CA SER A 603 -27.53 -24.95 10.73
C SER A 603 -28.19 -25.12 12.10
N GLU A 604 -29.16 -24.28 12.48
CA GLU A 604 -29.83 -24.29 13.80
C GLU A 604 -28.89 -24.17 15.02
N GLU A 605 -27.65 -23.74 14.80
CA GLU A 605 -26.68 -23.51 15.88
C GLU A 605 -27.15 -22.40 16.82
N SER A 606 -26.98 -22.59 18.13
CA SER A 606 -27.50 -21.71 19.19
C SER A 606 -26.45 -20.80 19.86
N ASP A 607 -25.16 -21.01 19.58
CA ASP A 607 -24.11 -20.24 20.23
C ASP A 607 -24.07 -18.80 19.70
N VAL A 608 -24.42 -17.83 20.54
CA VAL A 608 -24.49 -16.40 20.18
C VAL A 608 -23.18 -15.88 19.56
N TYR A 609 -22.04 -16.43 19.96
CA TYR A 609 -20.74 -15.95 19.49
C TYR A 609 -20.32 -16.52 18.12
N SER A 610 -20.83 -17.69 17.71
CA SER A 610 -20.58 -18.25 16.37
C SER A 610 -21.52 -17.64 15.32
N LEU A 611 -22.60 -17.01 15.78
CA LEU A 611 -23.62 -16.38 14.96
C LEU A 611 -23.32 -14.92 14.62
N THR A 612 -23.85 -14.49 13.48
CA THR A 612 -23.73 -13.15 12.92
C THR A 612 -24.96 -12.77 12.13
N PHE A 613 -25.35 -11.50 12.24
CA PHE A 613 -26.34 -10.93 11.35
C PHE A 613 -25.67 -10.38 10.09
N VAL A 614 -26.20 -10.76 8.93
CA VAL A 614 -25.71 -10.31 7.62
C VAL A 614 -26.88 -9.77 6.81
N ARG A 615 -26.61 -8.86 5.87
CA ARG A 615 -27.58 -8.37 4.89
C ARG A 615 -28.22 -9.55 4.13
N TRP A 616 -29.55 -9.62 4.12
CA TRP A 616 -30.26 -10.63 3.32
C TRP A 616 -30.12 -10.32 1.82
N ASN A 617 -30.36 -9.08 1.42
CA ASN A 617 -30.04 -8.56 0.09
C ASN A 617 -28.80 -7.67 0.20
N ARG A 618 -27.72 -8.03 -0.50
CA ARG A 618 -26.44 -7.31 -0.46
C ARG A 618 -26.56 -5.86 -0.93
N ARG A 619 -27.49 -5.58 -1.84
CA ARG A 619 -27.68 -4.26 -2.47
C ARG A 619 -28.39 -3.25 -1.56
N GLU A 620 -29.10 -3.74 -0.55
CA GLU A 620 -29.84 -2.89 0.39
C GLU A 620 -29.05 -2.74 1.69
N GLU A 621 -29.21 -1.60 2.37
CA GLU A 621 -28.56 -1.38 3.67
C GLU A 621 -29.05 -2.38 4.73
N PHE A 622 -28.21 -2.64 5.73
CA PHE A 622 -28.60 -3.49 6.84
C PHE A 622 -29.78 -2.88 7.59
N SER A 623 -30.83 -3.68 7.77
CA SER A 623 -31.99 -3.32 8.58
C SER A 623 -32.59 -4.57 9.23
N PRO A 624 -33.40 -4.42 10.30
CA PRO A 624 -34.08 -5.55 10.93
C PRO A 624 -34.94 -6.39 9.96
N TRP A 625 -35.35 -5.81 8.83
CA TRP A 625 -36.13 -6.45 7.76
C TRP A 625 -35.32 -6.73 6.48
N ASN A 626 -34.00 -6.54 6.51
CA ASN A 626 -33.05 -6.96 5.50
C ASN A 626 -31.86 -7.66 6.16
N CYS A 627 -32.14 -8.59 7.08
CA CYS A 627 -31.11 -9.32 7.81
C CYS A 627 -31.37 -10.82 7.83
N ILE A 628 -30.32 -11.60 8.03
CA ILE A 628 -30.41 -13.03 8.33
C ILE A 628 -29.39 -13.40 9.40
N LEU A 629 -29.78 -14.27 10.34
CA LEU A 629 -28.90 -14.80 11.38
C LEU A 629 -28.25 -16.10 10.91
N LEU A 630 -26.93 -16.09 10.76
CA LEU A 630 -26.14 -17.19 10.20
C LEU A 630 -24.86 -17.43 11.01
N THR A 631 -24.28 -18.62 10.91
CA THR A 631 -22.91 -18.87 11.38
C THR A 631 -21.90 -18.11 10.51
N LEU A 632 -20.69 -17.90 11.01
CA LEU A 632 -19.62 -17.23 10.24
C LEU A 632 -19.36 -17.86 8.87
N GLN A 633 -19.38 -19.19 8.77
CA GLN A 633 -19.14 -19.90 7.51
C GLN A 633 -20.32 -19.75 6.55
N GLU A 634 -21.54 -19.85 7.07
CA GLU A 634 -22.77 -19.61 6.31
C GLU A 634 -22.85 -18.18 5.81
N ALA A 635 -22.48 -17.20 6.63
CA ALA A 635 -22.42 -15.80 6.28
C ALA A 635 -21.48 -15.56 5.08
N ILE A 636 -20.27 -16.14 5.12
CA ILE A 636 -19.32 -16.05 4.01
C ILE A 636 -19.88 -16.70 2.73
N ALA A 637 -20.54 -17.85 2.86
CA ALA A 637 -21.17 -18.52 1.73
C ALA A 637 -22.33 -17.68 1.16
N HIS A 638 -23.18 -17.12 2.02
CA HIS A 638 -24.30 -16.25 1.64
C HIS A 638 -23.81 -14.99 0.91
N LEU A 639 -22.74 -14.36 1.40
CA LEU A 639 -22.19 -13.14 0.78
C LEU A 639 -21.56 -13.38 -0.61
N LYS A 640 -21.20 -14.63 -0.94
CA LYS A 640 -20.72 -15.01 -2.27
C LYS A 640 -21.86 -15.20 -3.30
N LEU A 641 -23.11 -15.26 -2.85
CA LEU A 641 -24.26 -15.41 -3.75
C LEU A 641 -24.55 -14.07 -4.45
N GLU A 642 -24.64 -14.09 -5.78
CA GLU A 642 -25.00 -12.92 -6.59
C GLU A 642 -26.51 -12.68 -6.61
N ASP A 643 -27.30 -13.77 -6.67
CA ASP A 643 -28.75 -13.74 -6.60
C ASP A 643 -29.27 -14.62 -5.46
N VAL A 644 -29.86 -13.96 -4.47
CA VAL A 644 -30.43 -14.60 -3.27
C VAL A 644 -31.79 -15.23 -3.62
N GLU A 645 -32.50 -14.70 -4.62
CA GLU A 645 -33.85 -15.12 -4.98
C GLU A 645 -33.85 -16.46 -5.73
N GLY A 646 -32.85 -16.69 -6.60
CA GLY A 646 -32.62 -17.97 -7.28
C GLY A 646 -31.87 -19.03 -6.46
N SER A 647 -31.05 -18.64 -5.48
CA SER A 647 -30.17 -19.58 -4.74
C SER A 647 -30.87 -20.32 -3.59
N TYR A 648 -31.90 -19.71 -2.97
CA TYR A 648 -32.62 -20.32 -1.84
C TYR A 648 -33.99 -20.88 -2.24
N SER A 649 -34.39 -21.97 -1.59
CA SER A 649 -35.69 -22.61 -1.84
C SER A 649 -36.87 -21.68 -1.48
N GLU A 650 -37.96 -21.76 -2.24
CA GLU A 650 -39.21 -21.02 -2.00
C GLU A 650 -39.73 -21.11 -0.55
N PRO A 651 -39.83 -22.29 0.11
CA PRO A 651 -40.32 -22.35 1.48
C PRO A 651 -39.41 -21.61 2.46
N PHE A 652 -38.09 -21.65 2.25
CA PHE A 652 -37.14 -20.92 3.07
C PHE A 652 -37.29 -19.41 2.88
N ARG A 653 -37.43 -18.93 1.63
CA ARG A 653 -37.69 -17.52 1.34
C ARG A 653 -38.97 -17.01 1.99
N LYS A 654 -40.05 -17.80 1.98
CA LYS A 654 -41.29 -17.45 2.69
C LYS A 654 -41.09 -17.33 4.21
N LYS A 655 -40.31 -18.23 4.82
CA LYS A 655 -39.95 -18.17 6.25
C LYS A 655 -39.18 -16.88 6.58
N ILE A 656 -38.21 -16.50 5.74
CA ILE A 656 -37.42 -15.27 5.92
C ILE A 656 -38.30 -14.02 5.75
N ARG A 657 -39.12 -13.96 4.70
CA ARG A 657 -40.06 -12.84 4.49
C ARG A 657 -41.05 -12.69 5.66
N TYR A 658 -41.51 -13.79 6.23
CA TYR A 658 -42.35 -13.77 7.43
C TYR A 658 -41.62 -13.16 8.63
N LYS A 659 -40.36 -13.56 8.88
CA LYS A 659 -39.52 -12.97 9.93
C LYS A 659 -39.28 -11.47 9.70
N HIS A 660 -39.01 -11.06 8.47
CA HIS A 660 -38.88 -9.63 8.11
C HIS A 660 -40.18 -8.86 8.31
N ALA A 661 -41.34 -9.45 8.05
CA ALA A 661 -42.63 -8.84 8.33
C ALA A 661 -42.86 -8.61 9.83
N ILE A 662 -42.49 -9.59 10.68
CA ILE A 662 -42.49 -9.43 12.15
C ILE A 662 -41.53 -8.31 12.57
N SER A 663 -40.33 -8.24 11.97
CA SER A 663 -39.41 -7.13 12.24
C SER A 663 -40.03 -5.78 11.90
N ARG A 664 -40.67 -5.64 10.73
CA ARG A 664 -41.31 -4.38 10.33
C ARG A 664 -42.43 -3.95 11.28
N SER A 665 -43.24 -4.89 11.76
CA SER A 665 -44.32 -4.58 12.70
C SER A 665 -43.82 -4.17 14.08
N HIS A 666 -42.68 -4.71 14.53
CA HIS A 666 -42.05 -4.30 15.79
C HIS A 666 -41.32 -2.95 15.68
N PHE A 667 -40.65 -2.71 14.55
CA PHE A 667 -39.79 -1.53 14.32
C PHE A 667 -40.44 -0.44 13.45
N VAL A 668 -41.77 -0.28 13.49
CA VAL A 668 -42.53 0.67 12.64
C VAL A 668 -41.96 2.09 12.69
N LYS A 669 -41.63 2.60 13.88
CA LYS A 669 -41.08 3.96 14.03
C LYS A 669 -39.69 4.11 13.44
N LEU A 670 -38.88 3.05 13.50
CA LEU A 670 -37.56 3.04 12.87
C LEU A 670 -37.71 3.06 11.35
N VAL A 671 -38.69 2.34 10.79
CA VAL A 671 -39.05 2.44 9.36
C VAL A 671 -39.42 3.88 8.99
N GLU A 672 -40.29 4.53 9.76
CA GLU A 672 -40.67 5.93 9.54
C GLU A 672 -39.46 6.89 9.59
N HIS A 673 -38.57 6.72 10.57
CA HIS A 673 -37.37 7.54 10.69
C HIS A 673 -36.38 7.32 9.54
N VAL A 674 -36.21 6.08 9.07
CA VAL A 674 -35.35 5.77 7.93
C VAL A 674 -35.94 6.39 6.65
N ASN A 675 -37.24 6.24 6.40
CA ASN A 675 -37.91 6.81 5.24
C ASN A 675 -37.84 8.35 5.20
N ASN A 676 -38.14 9.01 6.32
CA ASN A 676 -38.05 10.48 6.43
C ASN A 676 -36.62 11.00 6.16
N ASN A 677 -35.59 10.24 6.57
CA ASN A 677 -34.19 10.60 6.30
C ASN A 677 -33.78 10.36 4.85
N GLN A 678 -34.31 9.33 4.19
CA GLN A 678 -34.09 9.11 2.76
C GLN A 678 -34.72 10.23 1.93
N GLU A 679 -35.94 10.66 2.28
CA GLU A 679 -36.62 11.81 1.64
C GLU A 679 -35.84 13.11 1.84
N GLN A 680 -35.33 13.39 3.04
CA GLN A 680 -34.49 14.56 3.31
C GLN A 680 -33.15 14.52 2.55
N GLN A 681 -32.55 13.35 2.35
CA GLN A 681 -31.33 13.20 1.55
C GLN A 681 -31.61 13.46 0.07
N GLN A 682 -32.70 12.92 -0.48
CA GLN A 682 -33.13 13.21 -1.85
C GLN A 682 -33.47 14.71 -2.06
N ALA A 683 -34.04 15.36 -1.05
CA ALA A 683 -34.30 16.80 -1.06
C ALA A 683 -33.01 17.64 -0.97
N ASN A 684 -31.96 17.16 -0.30
CA ASN A 684 -30.68 17.85 -0.20
C ASN A 684 -29.80 17.64 -1.44
N THR A 685 -29.79 16.43 -2.02
CA THR A 685 -29.07 16.16 -3.28
C THR A 685 -29.70 16.90 -4.47
N SER A 686 -31.02 17.04 -4.50
CA SER A 686 -31.70 17.88 -5.49
C SER A 686 -31.39 19.37 -5.32
N LYS A 687 -31.27 19.87 -4.08
CA LYS A 687 -30.78 21.23 -3.80
C LYS A 687 -29.33 21.44 -4.24
N ASP A 688 -28.44 20.50 -3.97
CA ASP A 688 -27.04 20.56 -4.41
C ASP A 688 -26.93 20.50 -5.94
N MET A 689 -27.75 19.68 -6.62
CA MET A 689 -27.82 19.70 -8.08
C MET A 689 -28.34 21.04 -8.62
N THR A 690 -29.34 21.66 -7.98
CA THR A 690 -29.79 23.00 -8.39
C THR A 690 -28.73 24.08 -8.15
N ILE A 691 -27.96 24.03 -7.07
CA ILE A 691 -26.85 24.97 -6.81
C ILE A 691 -25.72 24.77 -7.82
N THR A 692 -25.46 23.52 -8.20
CA THR A 692 -24.46 23.18 -9.24
C THR A 692 -24.94 23.64 -10.63
N ALA A 693 -26.22 23.49 -10.95
CA ALA A 693 -26.84 24.01 -12.18
C ALA A 693 -26.84 25.55 -12.23
N ILE A 694 -27.06 26.23 -11.10
CA ILE A 694 -26.96 27.71 -11.01
C ILE A 694 -25.51 28.18 -11.19
N LYS A 695 -24.52 27.44 -10.71
CA LYS A 695 -23.08 27.73 -10.97
C LYS A 695 -22.69 27.55 -12.43
N ILE A 696 -23.24 26.54 -13.10
CA ILE A 696 -23.00 26.31 -14.54
C ILE A 696 -23.75 27.35 -15.40
N GLY A 697 -24.95 27.77 -14.99
CA GLY A 697 -25.71 28.85 -15.64
C GLY A 697 -25.05 30.22 -15.54
N ARG A 698 -24.32 30.52 -14.45
CA ARG A 698 -23.55 31.77 -14.31
C ARG A 698 -22.27 31.85 -15.16
N GLN A 699 -21.76 30.73 -15.68
CA GLN A 699 -20.57 30.72 -16.55
C GLN A 699 -20.91 30.91 -18.03
N ARG A 700 -22.19 30.91 -18.43
CA ARG A 700 -22.65 31.23 -19.79
C ARG A 700 -23.36 32.59 -19.81
N GLY A 701 -22.64 33.65 -19.44
CA GLY A 701 -23.04 35.03 -19.75
C GLY A 701 -22.49 35.44 -21.11
N THR A 702 -23.35 35.56 -22.11
CA THR A 702 -23.03 36.15 -23.42
C THR A 702 -22.79 37.66 -23.28
N PRO A 703 -21.79 38.25 -23.96
CA PRO A 703 -21.55 39.69 -23.90
C PRO A 703 -22.57 40.43 -24.78
N THR A 704 -23.30 41.37 -24.18
CA THR A 704 -24.22 42.25 -24.87
C THR A 704 -23.43 43.36 -25.57
N ALA A 705 -23.46 43.38 -26.90
CA ALA A 705 -22.86 44.43 -27.71
C ALA A 705 -23.68 45.73 -27.61
N MET A 706 -23.02 46.79 -27.16
CA MET A 706 -23.53 48.16 -27.30
C MET A 706 -23.45 48.61 -28.76
N THR A 707 -24.56 49.08 -29.31
CA THR A 707 -24.58 49.88 -30.53
C THR A 707 -25.15 51.25 -30.18
N ASN A 708 -24.27 52.26 -30.20
CA ASN A 708 -24.64 53.68 -30.20
C ASN A 708 -24.53 54.18 -31.63
N THR A 709 -25.57 54.85 -32.14
CA THR A 709 -25.42 55.89 -33.17
C THR A 709 -26.40 57.02 -32.90
N SER A 710 -25.89 58.23 -32.69
CA SER A 710 -26.17 59.40 -33.53
C SER A 710 -25.58 60.68 -32.91
N ALA A 711 -24.87 61.44 -33.76
CA ALA A 711 -24.17 62.72 -33.59
C ALA A 711 -22.66 62.63 -33.34
#